data_AF-A0A942U8J9-F1
#
_entry.id   AF-A0A942U8J9-F1
#
_cell.length_a   1.000
_cell.length_b   1.000
_cell.length_c   1.000
_cell.angle_alpha   90.00
_cell.angle_beta   90.00
_cell.angle_gamma   90.00
#
_symmetry.space_group_name_H-M   'P 1'
#
loop_
_entity.id
_entity.type
_entity.pdbx_description
1 polymer ?
#
loop_
_entity_poly.entity_id
_entity_poly.type
_entity_poly.pdbx_seq_one_letter_code
_entity_poly.pdbx_strand_id
1 'polypeptide(L)'
;MTKIVKKGFSAMAFLVLLFSTVLASLGEGFHATASAAETQEIKNDQLEGSGKVPEKLSIIPSEQGINIFAVSNDAITLTSGDTFIYTVDTPEGQGRTTLEIKTVGELFNQITSKAAVPQTYAVKDVNGLVKQPTDGISQGDVLTVTAGEDSYDYQIKVIEGAVRGKMELEDNEITEKTESDVVLNFFAGMRSPATEVVLKVPKGINATMDNTTVNVIGRGEVKLSGLETQSIGRVGEGYRFQKVGTVKIDNNKDGSQVITFKGLDLRPANGADLQITFKDVSIKKGSYQFEASYTTSEPEVLPSPSCTVSLNVVKTISNFHRVLDKSLTYKENSETYTKAKFRWTAPKHAAFIKLMQSTDKGITWTESIAKVDKQSGEVEVQNLTPNTEYFFRLDVTGGENNGESNIAKFYTGKFNVKLMDAKGDGTADDTEAINNAIAYLNSIGGGTLLFENGTFNVRTVHLLSNVYLYVDKDATIAALKGGDAPESAYFSDKAYRSGTSPTDTGPYRDPENYMTKQDVGHTYFRNSMFFGERVDNVKIIGNGRITGNGNLVTSDGVMNNAPNNRTDKMVTLKLSTNFEFGGLDNRLDLWYEETDSPTTDEPYYIKSIDKDGKNEVKQKDISNMLRVDNAGHFALLATGTDHINTHDFYYDKGKGGQARDVFDYMQSSYVTAKNIYAKGTSDDIVKPGSDSSLGFTRPASDFYVRNIIGDTNCNLFQIGSETADDIRNAYVDNIYVLAGNKAGFSISTNDGATVENIYLNSGKTGPIHHEAQMRRTRAPFFISISNRGRVIGGQAQRMKFMENGVQRDELLSTNVNIGHVRNIYIKDVNIEQVYQGSQYGDPSKRWVPYTNQSKATPIIAGYKVGEGGPQLPDGRSIGYIENVNFENVDILVKGGNSYADSHISPPELGVGKYNVGDFGVQPAYGFWARHVDGLTFKNVTTNFEKNDDRYAFVLDDVKNAVLDRLTMVIGENNPSVIQLKNSSNITVKNAAFYKKTWGNQLTPLEDLVNATVTDGQAYPPIVKDPHNTSIQLKRDGHDNITNLDTEGNTITTVLGTTVTDLASQIESTDGTAQTYSVTGSSGQPKTSGALETGDILVVTAEDGTTKANYRIIVPLEILIEGESQLNSVTKSIPGITLSTSSTNGIYYLQTNSVPVGEWIQFNIDVPTAGTFDVSYQYKTNTSGRATVQAYVNGEAKGEAVNQLSSTANQYIPVDLGAVTFPAAGTYPIRFQATKAGSIVIDYIKLTRR
;
A
#
# COMPACT_ATOMS: atom_id res chain seq x y z
N MET A 1 23.18 -59.37 -3.53
CA MET A 1 23.14 -60.22 -4.73
C MET A 1 22.55 -59.36 -5.85
N THR A 2 23.12 -59.23 -7.05
CA THR A 2 23.27 -60.26 -8.11
C THR A 2 21.88 -60.74 -8.59
N LYS A 3 21.43 -60.56 -9.85
CA LYS A 3 21.84 -59.76 -11.04
C LYS A 3 20.75 -59.98 -12.12
N ILE A 4 20.75 -59.22 -13.25
CA ILE A 4 20.24 -59.67 -14.58
C ILE A 4 18.68 -59.84 -14.70
N VAL A 5 17.96 -59.45 -15.77
CA VAL A 5 18.18 -58.71 -17.03
C VAL A 5 16.77 -58.42 -17.64
N LYS A 6 16.45 -57.53 -18.61
CA LYS A 6 17.01 -57.25 -19.96
C LYS A 6 16.43 -55.94 -20.55
N LYS A 7 17.23 -55.26 -21.39
CA LYS A 7 16.93 -54.36 -22.56
C LYS A 7 15.57 -53.64 -22.62
N GLY A 8 15.46 -52.35 -22.93
CA GLY A 8 16.36 -51.44 -23.68
C GLY A 8 15.50 -50.66 -24.70
N PHE A 9 15.89 -49.54 -25.32
CA PHE A 9 17.19 -48.88 -25.55
C PHE A 9 17.27 -47.51 -24.80
N SER A 10 18.18 -46.55 -25.01
CA SER A 10 19.19 -46.30 -26.06
C SER A 10 20.47 -45.61 -25.54
N ALA A 11 21.25 -44.99 -26.42
CA ALA A 11 22.53 -44.29 -26.19
C ALA A 11 22.47 -42.85 -26.76
N MET A 12 23.19 -41.81 -26.31
CA MET A 12 24.38 -41.63 -25.45
C MET A 12 25.76 -41.87 -26.12
N ALA A 13 26.59 -40.82 -26.23
CA ALA A 13 28.01 -40.89 -26.64
C ALA A 13 28.80 -39.66 -26.12
N PHE A 14 30.14 -39.68 -26.23
CA PHE A 14 31.06 -38.78 -25.52
C PHE A 14 32.27 -38.37 -26.40
N LEU A 15 32.71 -37.11 -26.29
CA LEU A 15 34.09 -36.55 -26.41
C LEU A 15 35.14 -37.19 -27.36
N VAL A 16 35.78 -36.41 -28.28
CA VAL A 16 37.24 -36.44 -28.62
C VAL A 16 37.65 -35.30 -29.61
N LEU A 17 38.98 -35.07 -29.74
CA LEU A 17 39.73 -33.90 -30.24
C LEU A 17 39.81 -33.62 -31.77
N LEU A 18 40.40 -32.44 -32.10
CA LEU A 18 41.40 -32.11 -33.16
C LEU A 18 40.98 -31.39 -34.48
N PHE A 19 41.29 -30.08 -34.56
CA PHE A 19 41.85 -29.26 -35.69
C PHE A 19 41.15 -29.32 -37.09
N SER A 20 40.90 -28.22 -37.82
CA SER A 20 41.87 -27.19 -38.25
C SER A 20 41.29 -25.96 -39.00
N THR A 21 41.86 -24.77 -38.75
CA THR A 21 42.17 -23.65 -39.70
C THR A 21 41.11 -22.85 -40.50
N VAL A 22 41.10 -21.53 -40.22
CA VAL A 22 41.36 -20.37 -41.15
C VAL A 22 40.24 -19.35 -41.49
N LEU A 23 40.39 -18.14 -40.89
CA LEU A 23 40.02 -16.75 -41.28
C LEU A 23 38.58 -16.42 -41.77
N ALA A 24 37.99 -15.24 -41.52
CA ALA A 24 38.26 -14.03 -40.70
C ALA A 24 36.98 -13.12 -40.79
N SER A 25 36.73 -12.00 -40.08
CA SER A 25 37.34 -11.15 -39.02
C SER A 25 36.15 -10.43 -38.29
N LEU A 26 36.19 -9.36 -37.45
CA LEU A 26 37.11 -8.27 -37.04
C LEU A 26 36.82 -7.88 -35.57
N GLY A 27 37.83 -7.41 -34.82
CA GLY A 27 37.72 -6.80 -33.48
C GLY A 27 37.37 -7.80 -32.35
N GLU A 28 38.12 -7.95 -31.26
CA GLU A 28 38.75 -6.98 -30.33
C GLU A 28 37.74 -6.00 -29.70
N GLY A 29 37.53 -5.99 -28.38
CA GLY A 29 37.96 -6.97 -27.36
C GLY A 29 37.88 -6.42 -25.92
N PHE A 30 37.59 -7.29 -24.94
CA PHE A 30 37.86 -7.06 -23.51
C PHE A 30 37.86 -8.38 -22.74
N HIS A 31 39.05 -8.90 -22.40
CA HIS A 31 39.21 -9.98 -21.42
C HIS A 31 40.23 -9.53 -20.37
N ALA A 32 39.73 -8.93 -19.29
CA ALA A 32 40.52 -8.78 -18.07
C ALA A 32 40.68 -10.16 -17.42
N THR A 33 41.90 -10.64 -17.29
CA THR A 33 42.19 -11.90 -16.58
C THR A 33 41.97 -11.69 -15.09
N ALA A 34 41.05 -12.45 -14.49
CA ALA A 34 40.92 -12.53 -13.04
C ALA A 34 42.13 -13.26 -12.43
N SER A 35 43.23 -12.53 -12.25
CA SER A 35 44.31 -12.96 -11.36
C SER A 35 43.74 -13.05 -9.94
N ALA A 36 43.95 -14.18 -9.27
CA ALA A 36 43.69 -14.26 -7.84
C ALA A 36 44.57 -13.22 -7.14
N ALA A 37 43.95 -12.17 -6.59
CA ALA A 37 44.63 -11.23 -5.72
C ALA A 37 45.02 -12.00 -4.44
N GLU A 38 46.31 -12.30 -4.29
CA GLU A 38 46.83 -12.81 -3.02
C GLU A 38 46.55 -11.74 -1.96
N THR A 39 45.66 -12.05 -1.03
CA THR A 39 45.43 -11.24 0.16
C THR A 39 46.70 -11.28 1.01
N GLN A 40 47.61 -10.33 0.75
CA GLN A 40 48.75 -10.10 1.61
C GLN A 40 48.24 -9.69 3.00
N GLU A 41 48.22 -10.66 3.92
CA GLU A 41 48.30 -10.36 5.34
C GLU A 41 49.55 -9.50 5.55
N ILE A 42 49.36 -8.19 5.77
CA ILE A 42 50.42 -7.33 6.26
C ILE A 42 50.69 -7.73 7.72
N LYS A 43 51.49 -8.80 7.88
CA LYS A 43 51.94 -9.31 9.16
C LYS A 43 52.82 -8.25 9.79
N ASN A 44 52.33 -7.65 10.86
CA ASN A 44 52.88 -6.45 11.48
C ASN A 44 54.06 -6.77 12.43
N ASP A 45 54.92 -7.70 12.00
CA ASP A 45 56.08 -8.24 12.71
C ASP A 45 57.29 -8.30 11.75
N GLN A 46 58.50 -8.08 12.29
CA GLN A 46 59.80 -8.11 11.57
C GLN A 46 60.16 -6.90 10.68
N LEU A 47 60.03 -5.68 11.20
CA LEU A 47 60.87 -4.53 10.80
C LEU A 47 61.43 -3.78 12.02
N GLU A 48 62.47 -4.33 12.66
CA GLU A 48 63.25 -3.60 13.68
C GLU A 48 64.26 -2.66 13.01
N GLY A 49 63.86 -1.41 12.78
CA GLY A 49 64.67 -0.45 12.03
C GLY A 49 64.30 1.03 12.24
N SER A 50 64.55 1.54 13.44
CA SER A 50 64.42 2.96 13.86
C SER A 50 62.99 3.55 13.93
N GLY A 51 62.73 4.37 14.95
CA GLY A 51 61.59 5.30 14.99
C GLY A 51 60.20 4.73 15.32
N LYS A 52 59.97 4.26 16.55
CA LYS A 52 58.59 4.26 17.09
C LYS A 52 58.16 5.71 17.33
N VAL A 53 56.95 6.07 16.87
CA VAL A 53 56.36 7.38 17.18
C VAL A 53 56.24 7.55 18.70
N PRO A 54 56.61 8.71 19.29
CA PRO A 54 56.31 8.98 20.69
C PRO A 54 54.81 8.86 20.96
N GLU A 55 54.43 8.24 22.08
CA GLU A 55 53.02 7.96 22.40
C GLU A 55 52.16 9.23 22.45
N LYS A 56 52.72 10.34 22.94
CA LYS A 56 52.11 11.68 22.92
C LYS A 56 51.89 12.30 21.53
N LEU A 57 52.54 11.78 20.49
CA LEU A 57 52.40 12.19 19.07
C LEU A 57 51.72 11.11 18.22
N SER A 58 51.29 10.00 18.85
CA SER A 58 50.54 8.95 18.19
C SER A 58 49.10 9.40 17.96
N ILE A 59 48.59 9.21 16.74
CA ILE A 59 47.19 9.44 16.38
C ILE A 59 46.46 8.11 16.17
N ILE A 60 45.14 8.15 16.31
CA ILE A 60 44.20 7.11 15.91
C ILE A 60 43.03 7.76 15.15
N PRO A 61 42.24 7.01 14.38
CA PRO A 61 40.98 7.51 13.85
C PRO A 61 40.07 7.99 14.99
N SER A 62 39.35 9.10 14.77
CA SER A 62 38.24 9.50 15.66
C SER A 62 37.00 8.63 15.39
N GLU A 63 35.90 8.85 16.13
CA GLU A 63 34.60 8.24 15.81
C GLU A 63 34.07 8.66 14.43
N GLN A 64 34.44 9.85 13.96
CA GLN A 64 34.15 10.35 12.61
C GLN A 64 35.17 9.83 11.58
N GLY A 65 36.24 9.16 12.02
CA GLY A 65 37.39 8.72 11.24
C GLY A 65 37.15 7.52 10.33
N ILE A 66 36.05 7.52 9.59
CA ILE A 66 35.62 6.40 8.74
C ILE A 66 36.46 6.23 7.47
N ASN A 67 37.04 7.30 6.93
CA ASN A 67 37.92 7.25 5.76
C ASN A 67 39.37 6.87 6.11
N ILE A 68 39.73 6.75 7.39
CA ILE A 68 41.10 6.35 7.75
C ILE A 68 41.24 4.83 7.60
N PHE A 69 41.98 4.38 6.60
CA PHE A 69 42.25 2.95 6.40
C PHE A 69 43.17 2.41 7.51
N ALA A 70 44.31 3.07 7.71
CA ALA A 70 45.32 2.66 8.69
C ALA A 70 46.20 3.83 9.12
N VAL A 71 46.78 3.73 10.31
CA VAL A 71 47.89 4.58 10.79
C VAL A 71 49.08 3.66 11.05
N SER A 72 50.17 3.85 10.32
CA SER A 72 51.46 3.17 10.56
C SER A 72 52.39 4.08 11.36
N ASN A 73 53.64 3.65 11.60
CA ASN A 73 54.63 4.52 12.26
C ASN A 73 54.99 5.75 11.40
N ASP A 74 54.96 5.61 10.07
CA ASP A 74 55.44 6.60 9.09
C ASP A 74 54.33 7.36 8.35
N ALA A 75 53.08 6.87 8.40
CA ALA A 75 52.04 7.29 7.48
C ALA A 75 50.61 7.18 8.03
N ILE A 76 49.73 7.98 7.46
CA ILE A 76 48.28 7.84 7.57
C ILE A 76 47.71 7.49 6.19
N THR A 77 46.94 6.41 6.12
CA THR A 77 46.35 5.90 4.87
C THR A 77 44.86 6.20 4.86
N LEU A 78 44.38 6.84 3.81
CA LEU A 78 43.00 7.29 3.61
C LEU A 78 42.34 6.49 2.49
N THR A 79 41.02 6.25 2.59
CA THR A 79 40.21 5.65 1.54
C THR A 79 39.51 6.71 0.69
N SER A 80 39.59 6.55 -0.63
CA SER A 80 38.65 7.09 -1.60
C SER A 80 38.04 5.90 -2.38
N GLY A 81 36.80 6.03 -2.86
CA GLY A 81 36.10 4.94 -3.55
C GLY A 81 34.60 5.23 -3.74
N ASP A 82 34.02 4.70 -4.82
CA ASP A 82 32.64 5.02 -5.19
C ASP A 82 31.60 4.09 -4.56
N THR A 83 30.45 4.67 -4.25
CA THR A 83 29.25 3.97 -3.78
C THR A 83 28.00 4.67 -4.32
N PHE A 84 26.80 4.13 -4.03
CA PHE A 84 25.53 4.77 -4.37
C PHE A 84 24.85 5.33 -3.11
N ILE A 85 24.62 6.64 -3.10
CA ILE A 85 23.89 7.36 -2.06
C ILE A 85 22.87 8.27 -2.73
N TYR A 86 21.64 7.80 -2.83
CA TYR A 86 20.49 8.61 -3.19
C TYR A 86 19.84 9.17 -1.93
N THR A 87 19.47 10.44 -2.02
CA THR A 87 18.52 11.11 -1.13
C THR A 87 17.28 11.45 -1.96
N VAL A 88 16.19 11.87 -1.31
CA VAL A 88 15.01 12.40 -1.99
C VAL A 88 15.31 13.59 -2.92
N ASP A 89 16.39 14.35 -2.67
CA ASP A 89 16.80 15.51 -3.47
C ASP A 89 17.82 15.17 -4.57
N THR A 90 18.55 14.05 -4.47
CA THR A 90 19.54 13.61 -5.48
C THR A 90 18.91 13.57 -6.89
N PRO A 91 19.53 14.13 -7.95
CA PRO A 91 18.98 14.06 -9.31
C PRO A 91 19.00 12.62 -9.89
N GLU A 92 18.15 12.37 -10.88
CA GLU A 92 18.12 11.08 -11.58
C GLU A 92 19.49 10.76 -12.20
N GLY A 93 19.97 9.52 -12.00
CA GLY A 93 21.31 9.08 -12.43
C GLY A 93 22.49 9.62 -11.60
N GLN A 94 22.30 10.57 -10.68
CA GLN A 94 23.40 11.26 -9.97
C GLN A 94 23.64 10.78 -8.53
N GLY A 95 23.30 9.51 -8.22
CA GLY A 95 23.54 8.92 -6.89
C GLY A 95 24.88 8.22 -6.72
N ARG A 96 25.64 7.98 -7.81
CA ARG A 96 27.03 7.49 -7.70
C ARG A 96 27.90 8.60 -7.12
N THR A 97 28.59 8.33 -6.02
CA THR A 97 29.39 9.33 -5.31
C THR A 97 30.63 8.72 -4.65
N THR A 98 31.72 9.47 -4.66
CA THR A 98 33.00 9.09 -4.05
C THR A 98 33.02 9.49 -2.58
N LEU A 99 33.27 8.50 -1.69
CA LEU A 99 33.47 8.74 -0.26
C LEU A 99 34.97 8.87 0.05
N GLU A 100 35.40 10.10 0.28
CA GLU A 100 36.80 10.47 0.50
C GLU A 100 36.91 11.66 1.45
N ILE A 101 38.11 11.90 2.00
CA ILE A 101 38.45 13.16 2.68
C ILE A 101 38.87 14.17 1.60
N LYS A 102 38.08 15.23 1.45
CA LYS A 102 38.25 16.25 0.41
C LYS A 102 39.14 17.39 0.89
N THR A 103 39.11 17.71 2.18
CA THR A 103 39.84 18.87 2.74
C THR A 103 40.72 18.53 3.95
N VAL A 104 41.71 19.39 4.21
CA VAL A 104 42.56 19.34 5.42
C VAL A 104 41.73 19.42 6.70
N GLY A 105 40.66 20.22 6.73
CA GLY A 105 39.76 20.34 7.88
C GLY A 105 38.97 19.05 8.16
N GLU A 106 38.53 18.35 7.11
CA GLU A 106 37.90 17.03 7.25
C GLU A 106 38.87 16.00 7.83
N LEU A 107 40.14 15.98 7.37
CA LEU A 107 41.17 15.08 7.93
C LEU A 107 41.35 15.29 9.44
N PHE A 108 41.36 16.54 9.91
CA PHE A 108 41.54 16.86 11.32
C PHE A 108 40.36 16.41 12.19
N ASN A 109 39.13 16.42 11.67
CA ASN A 109 37.96 15.89 12.37
C ASN A 109 37.98 14.34 12.43
N GLN A 110 38.62 13.70 11.45
CA GLN A 110 38.73 12.24 11.33
C GLN A 110 39.86 11.60 12.16
N ILE A 111 40.67 12.37 12.88
CA ILE A 111 41.78 11.88 13.72
C ILE A 111 41.69 12.38 15.17
N THR A 112 42.27 11.64 16.10
CA THR A 112 42.39 12.04 17.51
C THR A 112 43.66 11.49 18.16
N SER A 113 44.04 12.08 19.29
CA SER A 113 45.23 11.73 20.08
C SER A 113 45.08 10.37 20.73
N LYS A 114 45.95 9.41 20.38
CA LYS A 114 45.93 8.05 20.94
C LYS A 114 46.11 8.01 22.46
N ALA A 115 46.85 8.98 23.00
CA ALA A 115 47.18 9.09 24.41
C ALA A 115 46.29 10.11 25.17
N ALA A 116 45.21 10.60 24.54
CA ALA A 116 44.32 11.65 25.07
C ALA A 116 45.02 12.96 25.49
N VAL A 117 46.27 13.19 25.06
CA VAL A 117 46.98 14.45 25.25
C VAL A 117 46.58 15.48 24.19
N PRO A 118 46.51 16.79 24.50
CA PRO A 118 46.27 17.83 23.50
C PRO A 118 47.33 17.79 22.37
N GLN A 119 46.84 17.76 21.13
CA GLN A 119 47.65 17.80 19.92
C GLN A 119 47.15 18.94 19.01
N THR A 120 48.05 19.47 18.18
CA THR A 120 47.69 20.34 17.05
C THR A 120 48.18 19.74 15.75
N TYR A 121 47.49 20.04 14.65
CA TYR A 121 47.71 19.43 13.35
C TYR A 121 47.98 20.50 12.27
N ALA A 122 48.85 20.18 11.33
CA ALA A 122 49.07 20.96 10.11
C ALA A 122 49.33 20.00 8.94
N VAL A 123 48.86 20.32 7.73
CA VAL A 123 49.22 19.57 6.51
C VAL A 123 50.15 20.42 5.66
N LYS A 124 51.19 19.81 5.11
CA LYS A 124 52.10 20.39 4.12
C LYS A 124 51.89 19.68 2.78
N ASP A 125 52.03 20.39 1.67
CA ASP A 125 52.12 19.78 0.35
C ASP A 125 53.47 19.09 0.12
N VAL A 126 53.63 18.42 -1.03
CA VAL A 126 54.88 17.77 -1.46
C VAL A 126 56.10 18.71 -1.59
N ASN A 127 55.88 20.03 -1.57
CA ASN A 127 56.92 21.07 -1.62
C ASN A 127 57.23 21.65 -0.22
N GLY A 128 56.52 21.23 0.83
CA GLY A 128 56.64 21.73 2.19
C GLY A 128 55.79 22.97 2.52
N LEU A 129 54.90 23.41 1.63
CA LEU A 129 54.00 24.55 1.85
C LEU A 129 52.80 24.14 2.71
N VAL A 130 52.52 24.91 3.78
CA VAL A 130 51.41 24.62 4.70
C VAL A 130 50.06 24.91 4.03
N LYS A 131 49.23 23.88 3.93
CA LYS A 131 47.86 23.93 3.41
C LYS A 131 46.89 24.51 4.45
N GLN A 132 45.89 25.27 3.97
CA GLN A 132 44.79 25.78 4.78
C GLN A 132 43.74 24.68 5.04
N PRO A 133 42.87 24.81 6.07
CA PRO A 133 41.81 23.83 6.34
C PRO A 133 40.83 23.59 5.18
N THR A 134 40.71 24.54 4.25
CA THR A 134 39.87 24.44 3.03
C THR A 134 40.55 23.77 1.85
N ASP A 135 41.87 23.53 1.92
CA ASP A 135 42.64 23.06 0.78
C ASP A 135 42.53 21.54 0.64
N GLY A 136 42.68 21.06 -0.61
CA GLY A 136 42.55 19.65 -0.94
C GLY A 136 43.67 18.78 -0.40
N ILE A 137 43.34 17.58 0.09
CA ILE A 137 44.32 16.53 0.42
C ILE A 137 44.84 15.87 -0.86
N SER A 138 46.07 15.35 -0.84
CA SER A 138 46.72 14.70 -1.97
C SER A 138 47.71 13.61 -1.53
N GLN A 139 47.92 12.63 -2.41
CA GLN A 139 48.94 11.58 -2.23
C GLN A 139 50.34 12.19 -2.06
N GLY A 140 51.01 11.91 -0.94
CA GLY A 140 52.34 12.46 -0.63
C GLY A 140 52.35 13.79 0.14
N ASP A 141 51.18 14.34 0.49
CA ASP A 141 51.10 15.38 1.52
C ASP A 141 51.67 14.88 2.86
N VAL A 142 52.03 15.79 3.76
CA VAL A 142 52.58 15.46 5.08
C VAL A 142 51.72 16.05 6.20
N LEU A 143 51.18 15.18 7.05
CA LEU A 143 50.48 15.55 8.28
C LEU A 143 51.49 15.71 9.44
N THR A 144 51.75 16.94 9.84
CA THR A 144 52.49 17.26 11.07
C THR A 144 51.55 17.22 12.26
N VAL A 145 51.85 16.35 13.23
CA VAL A 145 51.23 16.32 14.56
C VAL A 145 52.20 16.97 15.55
N THR A 146 51.73 17.88 16.39
CA THR A 146 52.53 18.60 17.40
C THR A 146 51.92 18.42 18.80
N ALA A 147 52.74 18.18 19.81
CA ALA A 147 52.32 18.03 21.21
C ALA A 147 53.33 18.67 22.17
N GLY A 148 53.13 19.95 22.48
CA GLY A 148 54.10 20.78 23.20
C GLY A 148 55.18 21.30 22.25
N GLU A 149 56.45 21.06 22.57
CA GLU A 149 57.60 21.44 21.72
C GLU A 149 57.96 20.34 20.70
N ASP A 150 57.46 19.11 20.88
CA ASP A 150 57.72 17.97 20.01
C ASP A 150 56.73 17.90 18.84
N SER A 151 57.21 17.44 17.68
CA SER A 151 56.36 17.17 16.50
C SER A 151 56.78 15.89 15.78
N TYR A 152 55.86 15.32 15.00
CA TYR A 152 56.08 14.15 14.14
C TYR A 152 55.34 14.32 12.81
N ASP A 153 55.95 13.90 11.71
CA ASP A 153 55.43 14.03 10.34
C ASP A 153 54.98 12.66 9.81
N TYR A 154 53.69 12.50 9.53
CA TYR A 154 53.11 11.31 8.87
C TYR A 154 52.92 11.58 7.38
N GLN A 155 53.37 10.66 6.52
CA GLN A 155 53.07 10.68 5.08
C GLN A 155 51.58 10.37 4.83
N ILE A 156 50.87 11.20 4.06
CA ILE A 156 49.50 10.92 3.65
C ILE A 156 49.51 10.02 2.41
N LYS A 157 48.89 8.85 2.54
CA LYS A 157 48.68 7.88 1.46
C LYS A 157 47.17 7.80 1.19
N VAL A 158 46.76 7.80 -0.08
CA VAL A 158 45.36 7.60 -0.49
C VAL A 158 45.28 6.31 -1.30
N ILE A 159 44.31 5.46 -0.99
CA ILE A 159 44.06 4.19 -1.69
C ILE A 159 42.60 4.05 -2.07
N GLU A 160 42.34 3.25 -3.11
CA GLU A 160 41.01 2.71 -3.41
C GLU A 160 40.57 1.80 -2.25
N GLY A 161 39.43 2.09 -1.63
CA GLY A 161 38.94 1.31 -0.49
C GLY A 161 37.58 1.77 0.03
N ALA A 162 36.90 0.88 0.74
CA ALA A 162 35.61 1.19 1.36
C ALA A 162 35.80 1.84 2.73
N VAL A 163 34.95 2.79 3.11
CA VAL A 163 35.03 3.41 4.45
C VAL A 163 34.77 2.40 5.57
N ARG A 164 35.37 2.60 6.75
CA ARG A 164 35.29 1.65 7.87
C ARG A 164 33.84 1.41 8.28
N GLY A 165 33.51 0.15 8.56
CA GLY A 165 32.26 -0.23 9.23
C GLY A 165 32.27 0.09 10.73
N LYS A 166 31.16 -0.22 11.41
CA LYS A 166 31.00 -0.13 12.87
C LYS A 166 30.78 -1.52 13.47
N MET A 167 31.20 -1.72 14.72
CA MET A 167 30.77 -2.86 15.53
C MET A 167 30.37 -2.40 16.93
N GLU A 168 29.37 -3.09 17.48
CA GLU A 168 28.80 -2.85 18.81
C GLU A 168 28.51 -4.20 19.47
N LEU A 169 28.61 -4.27 20.79
CA LEU A 169 28.09 -5.38 21.59
C LEU A 169 26.83 -4.89 22.31
N GLU A 170 25.81 -5.74 22.44
CA GLU A 170 24.61 -5.39 23.21
C GLU A 170 24.94 -5.31 24.72
N ASP A 171 25.62 -6.34 25.23
CA ASP A 171 26.31 -6.33 26.53
C ASP A 171 27.83 -6.41 26.31
N ASN A 172 28.58 -5.43 26.82
CA ASN A 172 30.04 -5.41 26.73
C ASN A 172 30.76 -6.05 27.93
N GLU A 173 30.03 -6.53 28.95
CA GLU A 173 30.55 -7.21 30.13
C GLU A 173 29.81 -8.52 30.46
N ILE A 174 30.52 -9.65 30.46
CA ILE A 174 30.01 -10.95 30.97
C ILE A 174 30.81 -11.46 32.18
N THR A 175 30.20 -12.32 32.99
CA THR A 175 30.84 -12.90 34.19
C THR A 175 31.70 -14.13 33.89
N GLU A 176 32.89 -14.20 34.47
CA GLU A 176 33.82 -15.34 34.35
C GLU A 176 33.13 -16.69 34.68
N LYS A 177 33.33 -17.70 33.81
CA LYS A 177 32.73 -19.06 33.87
C LYS A 177 31.20 -19.12 33.94
N THR A 178 30.51 -18.02 33.70
CA THR A 178 29.05 -17.98 33.59
C THR A 178 28.69 -18.14 32.12
N GLU A 179 27.74 -19.01 31.80
CA GLU A 179 27.19 -19.12 30.46
C GLU A 179 26.38 -17.86 30.16
N SER A 180 26.69 -17.19 29.05
CA SER A 180 26.06 -15.93 28.63
C SER A 180 26.04 -15.85 27.11
N ASP A 181 24.92 -15.40 26.55
CA ASP A 181 24.87 -15.02 25.14
C ASP A 181 25.71 -13.76 24.91
N VAL A 182 26.42 -13.71 23.78
CA VAL A 182 27.16 -12.52 23.34
C VAL A 182 26.59 -12.09 21.99
N VAL A 183 25.87 -10.97 21.97
CA VAL A 183 25.27 -10.38 20.77
C VAL A 183 26.20 -9.30 20.20
N LEU A 184 26.65 -9.50 18.96
CA LEU A 184 27.53 -8.61 18.22
C LEU A 184 26.78 -8.03 17.02
N ASN A 185 26.64 -6.71 16.96
CA ASN A 185 26.08 -5.98 15.83
C ASN A 185 27.21 -5.43 14.95
N PHE A 186 27.14 -5.70 13.64
CA PHE A 186 28.04 -5.17 12.62
C PHE A 186 27.28 -4.30 11.62
N PHE A 187 27.92 -3.22 11.18
CA PHE A 187 27.38 -2.27 10.20
C PHE A 187 28.43 -1.99 9.12
N ALA A 188 28.09 -2.19 7.84
CA ALA A 188 28.93 -1.85 6.70
C ALA A 188 28.93 -0.33 6.44
N GLY A 189 30.11 0.26 6.25
CA GLY A 189 30.27 1.70 6.01
C GLY A 189 29.74 2.17 4.63
N MET A 190 29.69 1.26 3.66
CA MET A 190 29.07 1.43 2.35
C MET A 190 27.96 0.40 2.17
N ARG A 191 26.83 0.81 1.57
CA ARG A 191 25.77 -0.10 1.11
C ARG A 191 26.24 -0.79 -0.19
N SER A 192 26.12 -2.11 -0.31
CA SER A 192 26.52 -2.83 -1.53
C SER A 192 25.85 -4.22 -1.65
N PRO A 193 25.47 -4.66 -2.86
CA PRO A 193 25.04 -6.04 -3.10
C PRO A 193 26.19 -7.04 -2.90
N ALA A 194 25.84 -8.32 -2.78
CA ALA A 194 26.78 -9.46 -2.74
C ALA A 194 27.99 -9.35 -1.79
N THR A 195 27.88 -8.51 -0.76
CA THR A 195 28.96 -8.14 0.16
C THR A 195 29.55 -9.36 0.85
N GLU A 196 30.87 -9.33 1.04
CA GLU A 196 31.61 -10.24 1.92
C GLU A 196 31.91 -9.55 3.24
N VAL A 197 31.70 -10.25 4.36
CA VAL A 197 32.05 -9.78 5.71
C VAL A 197 32.93 -10.83 6.40
N VAL A 198 34.06 -10.39 6.93
CA VAL A 198 35.05 -11.23 7.61
C VAL A 198 35.12 -10.80 9.07
N LEU A 199 34.67 -11.68 9.98
CA LEU A 199 34.70 -11.48 11.43
C LEU A 199 35.75 -12.39 12.06
N LYS A 200 36.75 -11.82 12.73
CA LYS A 200 37.69 -12.53 13.58
C LYS A 200 37.11 -12.63 15.00
N VAL A 201 36.95 -13.86 15.47
CA VAL A 201 36.46 -14.20 16.81
C VAL A 201 37.65 -14.47 17.72
N PRO A 202 37.78 -13.79 18.88
CA PRO A 202 38.93 -13.92 19.75
C PRO A 202 39.00 -15.28 20.44
N LYS A 203 40.24 -15.73 20.68
CA LYS A 203 40.53 -17.02 21.31
C LYS A 203 39.73 -17.25 22.60
N GLY A 204 39.01 -18.37 22.63
CA GLY A 204 38.23 -18.82 23.79
C GLY A 204 36.71 -18.70 23.58
N ILE A 205 36.27 -17.80 22.70
CA ILE A 205 34.88 -17.81 22.20
C ILE A 205 34.86 -18.80 21.03
N ASN A 206 34.07 -19.87 21.17
CA ASN A 206 34.02 -20.96 20.19
C ASN A 206 32.69 -20.94 19.43
N ALA A 207 32.73 -20.34 18.24
CA ALA A 207 31.64 -20.38 17.28
C ALA A 207 31.60 -21.75 16.56
N THR A 208 30.38 -22.18 16.25
CA THR A 208 30.07 -23.36 15.44
C THR A 208 28.85 -23.05 14.57
N MET A 209 28.53 -23.92 13.62
CA MET A 209 27.36 -23.72 12.77
C MET A 209 26.02 -23.76 13.55
N ASP A 210 26.00 -24.28 14.79
CA ASP A 210 24.77 -24.61 15.53
C ASP A 210 24.62 -23.97 16.92
N ASN A 211 25.70 -23.43 17.52
CA ASN A 211 25.65 -22.57 18.72
C ASN A 211 25.83 -21.07 18.39
N THR A 212 25.92 -20.72 17.11
CA THR A 212 26.01 -19.33 16.65
C THR A 212 24.86 -19.06 15.69
N THR A 213 24.21 -17.92 15.89
CA THR A 213 23.09 -17.45 15.07
C THR A 213 23.45 -16.13 14.40
N VAL A 214 22.70 -15.79 13.35
CA VAL A 214 22.81 -14.54 12.61
C VAL A 214 21.42 -14.05 12.19
N ASN A 215 21.20 -12.74 12.25
CA ASN A 215 20.08 -12.04 11.63
C ASN A 215 20.65 -11.03 10.62
N VAL A 216 20.43 -11.29 9.32
CA VAL A 216 20.94 -10.48 8.21
C VAL A 216 19.89 -9.43 7.82
N ILE A 217 20.25 -8.15 7.89
CA ILE A 217 19.40 -6.98 7.57
C ILE A 217 17.98 -7.00 8.15
N GLY A 218 17.75 -7.73 9.26
CA GLY A 218 16.43 -7.87 9.88
C GLY A 218 15.56 -9.04 9.37
N ARG A 219 16.08 -9.93 8.51
CA ARG A 219 15.35 -11.11 7.99
C ARG A 219 14.94 -12.15 9.04
N GLY A 220 15.32 -11.96 10.30
CA GLY A 220 15.07 -12.87 11.42
C GLY A 220 16.30 -13.69 11.79
N GLU A 221 16.39 -14.09 13.06
CA GLU A 221 17.51 -14.91 13.57
C GLU A 221 17.43 -16.35 13.03
N VAL A 222 18.52 -16.80 12.41
CA VAL A 222 18.73 -18.20 12.02
C VAL A 222 20.09 -18.68 12.53
N LYS A 223 20.24 -20.00 12.72
CA LYS A 223 21.56 -20.60 12.93
C LYS A 223 22.47 -20.37 11.72
N LEU A 224 23.78 -20.31 11.92
CA LEU A 224 24.74 -20.29 10.79
C LEU A 224 24.54 -21.50 9.86
N SER A 225 24.18 -22.68 10.39
CA SER A 225 23.79 -23.87 9.63
C SER A 225 22.56 -23.69 8.74
N GLY A 226 21.69 -22.72 9.03
CA GLY A 226 20.47 -22.43 8.30
C GLY A 226 20.55 -21.25 7.31
N LEU A 227 21.62 -20.44 7.34
CA LEU A 227 21.72 -19.18 6.56
C LEU A 227 21.52 -19.38 5.05
N GLU A 228 22.16 -20.40 4.46
CA GLU A 228 22.04 -20.70 3.02
C GLU A 228 20.63 -21.18 2.63
N THR A 229 19.87 -21.69 3.60
CA THR A 229 18.47 -22.14 3.44
C THR A 229 17.42 -21.14 3.94
N GLN A 230 17.82 -19.99 4.46
CA GLN A 230 16.89 -18.94 4.90
C GLN A 230 16.15 -18.38 3.67
N SER A 231 14.83 -18.17 3.81
CA SER A 231 14.03 -17.60 2.72
C SER A 231 14.53 -16.19 2.38
N ILE A 232 14.71 -15.94 1.08
CA ILE A 232 14.96 -14.60 0.54
C ILE A 232 13.67 -13.74 0.47
N GLY A 233 12.51 -14.35 0.70
CA GLY A 233 11.19 -13.78 0.41
C GLY A 233 10.67 -14.18 -0.98
N ARG A 234 9.41 -13.89 -1.28
CA ARG A 234 8.87 -14.01 -2.64
C ARG A 234 9.48 -12.96 -3.58
N VAL A 235 10.09 -13.42 -4.67
CA VAL A 235 10.79 -12.59 -5.67
C VAL A 235 10.46 -13.05 -7.10
N GLY A 236 10.61 -12.15 -8.07
CA GLY A 236 10.57 -12.49 -9.50
C GLY A 236 11.96 -12.87 -10.04
N GLU A 237 12.01 -13.50 -11.20
CA GLU A 237 13.25 -14.04 -11.80
C GLU A 237 14.34 -12.99 -12.09
N GLY A 238 13.99 -11.70 -12.11
CA GLY A 238 14.94 -10.60 -12.25
C GLY A 238 15.79 -10.30 -11.02
N TYR A 239 15.56 -10.97 -9.87
CA TYR A 239 16.39 -10.82 -8.67
C TYR A 239 17.51 -11.88 -8.66
N ARG A 240 18.77 -11.42 -8.73
CA ARG A 240 19.94 -12.29 -8.91
C ARG A 240 20.31 -13.15 -7.70
N PHE A 241 19.80 -12.84 -6.51
CA PHE A 241 20.08 -13.60 -5.30
C PHE A 241 19.08 -14.74 -5.14
N GLN A 242 19.60 -15.95 -4.90
CA GLN A 242 18.82 -17.18 -4.76
C GLN A 242 18.90 -17.79 -3.34
N LYS A 243 19.60 -17.09 -2.43
CA LYS A 243 19.80 -17.40 -1.00
C LYS A 243 20.26 -16.12 -0.29
N VAL A 244 20.05 -16.03 1.03
CA VAL A 244 20.43 -14.85 1.83
C VAL A 244 21.95 -14.64 1.88
N GLY A 245 22.72 -15.73 1.86
CA GLY A 245 24.17 -15.71 1.81
C GLY A 245 24.77 -17.10 2.00
N THR A 246 26.08 -17.15 2.24
CA THR A 246 26.80 -18.36 2.70
C THR A 246 27.72 -17.97 3.85
N VAL A 247 28.03 -18.92 4.74
CA VAL A 247 28.96 -18.69 5.87
C VAL A 247 29.92 -19.86 6.04
N LYS A 248 31.17 -19.54 6.38
CA LYS A 248 32.25 -20.49 6.67
C LYS A 248 32.92 -20.11 7.99
N ILE A 249 33.36 -21.09 8.77
CA ILE A 249 34.20 -20.89 9.96
C ILE A 249 35.56 -21.57 9.73
N ASP A 250 36.63 -20.79 9.73
CA ASP A 250 38.01 -21.26 9.77
C ASP A 250 38.57 -21.19 11.20
N ASN A 251 39.40 -22.17 11.57
CA ASN A 251 39.95 -22.31 12.92
C ASN A 251 41.47 -22.10 12.90
N ASN A 252 41.97 -21.10 13.63
CA ASN A 252 43.39 -20.78 13.67
C ASN A 252 44.14 -21.63 14.69
N LYS A 253 45.44 -21.83 14.46
CA LYS A 253 46.31 -22.67 15.32
C LYS A 253 46.48 -22.14 16.74
N ASP A 254 46.22 -20.86 16.96
CA ASP A 254 46.25 -20.24 18.29
C ASP A 254 44.96 -20.47 19.09
N GLY A 255 43.86 -20.87 18.43
CA GLY A 255 42.53 -21.03 19.01
C GLY A 255 41.59 -19.84 18.80
N SER A 256 41.96 -18.85 17.98
CA SER A 256 41.02 -17.88 17.40
C SER A 256 40.27 -18.49 16.21
N GLN A 257 39.20 -17.84 15.74
CA GLN A 257 38.44 -18.27 14.56
C GLN A 257 38.20 -17.10 13.61
N VAL A 258 37.94 -17.42 12.35
CA VAL A 258 37.47 -16.45 11.34
C VAL A 258 36.14 -16.95 10.79
N ILE A 259 35.12 -16.12 10.89
CA ILE A 259 33.80 -16.36 10.28
C ILE A 259 33.72 -15.47 9.04
N THR A 260 33.55 -16.08 7.87
CA THR A 260 33.41 -15.36 6.60
C THR A 260 32.00 -15.57 6.06
N PHE A 261 31.25 -14.48 5.96
CA PHE A 261 29.95 -14.43 5.27
C PHE A 261 30.17 -13.92 3.85
N LYS A 262 29.54 -14.52 2.83
CA LYS A 262 29.65 -14.10 1.42
C LYS A 262 28.31 -14.03 0.73
N GLY A 263 28.17 -13.08 -0.20
CA GLY A 263 27.01 -12.93 -1.08
C GLY A 263 25.83 -12.21 -0.44
N LEU A 264 26.07 -11.39 0.58
CA LEU A 264 25.02 -10.70 1.34
C LEU A 264 24.50 -9.47 0.57
N ASP A 265 23.19 -9.36 0.36
CA ASP A 265 22.59 -8.13 -0.18
C ASP A 265 22.43 -7.08 0.94
N LEU A 266 23.46 -6.23 1.11
CA LEU A 266 23.51 -5.16 2.11
C LEU A 266 23.19 -3.78 1.51
N ARG A 267 22.39 -3.74 0.45
CA ARG A 267 21.82 -2.50 -0.10
C ARG A 267 20.78 -1.85 0.83
N PRO A 268 19.88 -2.60 1.51
CA PRO A 268 18.94 -2.03 2.45
C PRO A 268 19.62 -1.48 3.71
N ALA A 269 18.97 -0.54 4.39
CA ALA A 269 19.46 0.06 5.64
C ALA A 269 18.44 -0.24 6.75
N ASN A 270 18.68 -1.29 7.55
CA ASN A 270 17.72 -1.91 8.46
C ASN A 270 18.32 -2.11 9.88
N GLY A 271 18.87 -1.04 10.46
CA GLY A 271 19.75 -1.14 11.64
C GLY A 271 21.03 -1.93 11.32
N ALA A 272 21.38 -2.89 12.19
CA ALA A 272 22.58 -3.72 12.03
C ALA A 272 22.49 -4.68 10.82
N ASP A 273 23.51 -4.67 9.97
CA ASP A 273 23.59 -5.52 8.76
C ASP A 273 23.71 -6.99 9.10
N LEU A 274 24.52 -7.30 10.12
CA LEU A 274 24.61 -8.60 10.75
C LEU A 274 24.48 -8.39 12.26
N GLN A 275 23.47 -9.00 12.86
CA GLN A 275 23.43 -9.25 14.30
C GLN A 275 23.79 -10.72 14.51
N ILE A 276 24.90 -10.99 15.20
CA ILE A 276 25.49 -12.32 15.36
C ILE A 276 25.49 -12.67 16.85
N THR A 277 24.83 -13.75 17.25
CA THR A 277 24.77 -14.17 18.65
C THR A 277 25.55 -15.46 18.86
N PHE A 278 26.57 -15.39 19.71
CA PHE A 278 27.29 -16.56 20.21
C PHE A 278 26.58 -17.05 21.46
N LYS A 279 26.02 -18.27 21.43
CA LYS A 279 25.29 -18.86 22.55
C LYS A 279 26.22 -19.47 23.60
N ASP A 280 25.80 -19.39 24.86
CA ASP A 280 26.41 -20.07 26.01
C ASP A 280 27.92 -19.80 26.20
N VAL A 281 28.40 -18.59 25.88
CA VAL A 281 29.82 -18.22 26.03
C VAL A 281 30.22 -18.23 27.50
N SER A 282 31.22 -19.03 27.85
CA SER A 282 31.70 -19.21 29.23
C SER A 282 33.23 -19.25 29.26
N ILE A 283 33.84 -18.10 29.58
CA ILE A 283 35.28 -17.85 29.44
C ILE A 283 35.90 -17.22 30.70
N LYS A 284 37.23 -17.06 30.73
CA LYS A 284 37.99 -16.54 31.89
C LYS A 284 38.09 -15.03 31.89
N LYS A 285 38.37 -14.43 33.05
CA LYS A 285 38.59 -12.98 33.19
C LYS A 285 39.63 -12.48 32.18
N GLY A 286 39.27 -11.47 31.40
CA GLY A 286 40.11 -10.91 30.33
C GLY A 286 39.36 -9.81 29.56
N SER A 287 39.97 -9.34 28.47
CA SER A 287 39.30 -8.52 27.45
C SER A 287 39.53 -9.19 26.10
N TYR A 288 38.47 -9.36 25.33
CA TYR A 288 38.41 -10.21 24.15
C TYR A 288 37.94 -9.36 22.96
N GLN A 289 38.89 -8.95 22.12
CA GLN A 289 38.64 -8.06 20.99
C GLN A 289 38.13 -8.85 19.78
N PHE A 290 36.92 -8.52 19.31
CA PHE A 290 36.44 -8.87 17.98
C PHE A 290 36.97 -7.85 16.97
N GLU A 291 37.29 -8.32 15.76
CA GLU A 291 37.71 -7.49 14.63
C GLU A 291 36.89 -7.88 13.39
N ALA A 292 36.33 -6.92 12.65
CA ALA A 292 35.60 -7.19 11.42
C ALA A 292 35.94 -6.23 10.30
N SER A 293 35.98 -6.74 9.07
CA SER A 293 36.06 -5.96 7.83
C SER A 293 35.05 -6.49 6.81
N TYR A 294 34.82 -5.73 5.74
CA TYR A 294 33.94 -6.14 4.65
C TYR A 294 34.55 -5.81 3.28
N THR A 295 33.92 -6.29 2.21
CA THR A 295 34.30 -5.97 0.82
C THR A 295 33.05 -5.82 -0.02
N THR A 296 32.90 -4.66 -0.66
CA THR A 296 31.78 -4.36 -1.57
C THR A 296 31.90 -5.15 -2.87
N SER A 297 30.81 -5.24 -3.66
CA SER A 297 30.89 -5.74 -5.03
C SER A 297 30.56 -4.69 -6.10
N GLU A 298 29.64 -3.77 -5.79
CA GLU A 298 29.16 -2.74 -6.72
C GLU A 298 28.97 -1.38 -5.99
N PRO A 299 29.30 -0.24 -6.63
CA PRO A 299 29.79 -0.10 -8.02
C PRO A 299 31.23 -0.61 -8.23
N GLU A 300 31.99 -0.78 -7.15
CA GLU A 300 33.40 -1.17 -7.15
C GLU A 300 33.65 -2.27 -6.10
N VAL A 301 34.71 -3.06 -6.30
CA VAL A 301 35.13 -4.14 -5.39
C VAL A 301 36.17 -3.59 -4.43
N LEU A 302 35.71 -2.98 -3.32
CA LEU A 302 36.53 -2.21 -2.41
C LEU A 302 36.63 -2.91 -1.05
N PRO A 303 37.84 -3.24 -0.56
CA PRO A 303 38.03 -3.75 0.79
C PRO A 303 37.90 -2.61 1.81
N SER A 304 37.28 -2.89 2.96
CA SER A 304 37.25 -1.97 4.09
C SER A 304 38.47 -2.15 4.99
N PRO A 305 38.89 -1.10 5.73
CA PRO A 305 39.68 -1.29 6.93
C PRO A 305 38.83 -1.97 8.00
N SER A 306 39.49 -2.62 8.96
CA SER A 306 38.83 -3.27 10.08
C SER A 306 38.26 -2.28 11.10
N CYS A 307 37.11 -2.62 11.67
CA CYS A 307 36.64 -2.09 12.96
C CYS A 307 36.83 -3.12 14.08
N THR A 308 36.78 -2.69 15.34
CA THR A 308 36.93 -3.59 16.50
C THR A 308 36.03 -3.20 17.66
N VAL A 309 35.59 -4.18 18.45
CA VAL A 309 34.91 -3.99 19.74
C VAL A 309 35.44 -5.03 20.73
N SER A 310 35.47 -4.73 22.03
CA SER A 310 36.04 -5.64 23.04
C SER A 310 35.00 -6.07 24.06
N LEU A 311 34.82 -7.38 24.22
CA LEU A 311 34.06 -7.99 25.30
C LEU A 311 34.94 -8.08 26.54
N ASN A 312 34.53 -7.44 27.63
CA ASN A 312 35.20 -7.54 28.91
C ASN A 312 34.60 -8.68 29.73
N VAL A 313 35.45 -9.46 30.39
CA VAL A 313 35.01 -10.58 31.23
C VAL A 313 35.42 -10.28 32.65
N VAL A 314 34.42 -9.99 33.49
CA VAL A 314 34.59 -9.56 34.87
C VAL A 314 34.47 -10.73 35.84
N LYS A 315 34.93 -10.54 37.08
CA LYS A 315 34.80 -11.58 38.11
C LYS A 315 33.47 -11.53 38.86
N THR A 316 32.84 -10.36 38.96
CA THR A 316 31.56 -10.17 39.63
C THR A 316 30.40 -10.43 38.68
N ILE A 317 29.19 -10.44 39.21
CA ILE A 317 27.95 -10.54 38.42
C ILE A 317 27.81 -9.28 37.55
N SER A 318 27.80 -9.43 36.22
CA SER A 318 27.51 -8.34 35.27
C SER A 318 26.09 -8.40 34.69
N ASN A 319 25.40 -9.54 34.83
CA ASN A 319 24.06 -9.74 34.28
C ASN A 319 22.93 -9.48 35.31
N PHE A 320 23.17 -8.70 36.37
CA PHE A 320 22.11 -8.28 37.30
C PHE A 320 21.23 -7.21 36.65
N HIS A 321 20.02 -7.58 36.24
CA HIS A 321 19.12 -6.72 35.49
C HIS A 321 17.70 -6.73 36.07
N ARG A 322 16.91 -5.70 35.76
CA ARG A 322 15.49 -5.63 36.12
C ARG A 322 14.67 -6.44 35.13
N VAL A 323 13.80 -7.30 35.64
CA VAL A 323 12.81 -8.03 34.86
C VAL A 323 11.60 -7.11 34.66
N LEU A 324 11.24 -6.88 33.40
CA LEU A 324 10.05 -6.13 33.02
C LEU A 324 8.85 -7.06 32.82
N ASP A 325 7.66 -6.52 33.01
CA ASP A 325 6.49 -7.04 32.31
C ASP A 325 6.66 -6.71 30.81
N LYS A 326 6.64 -7.74 29.96
CA LYS A 326 6.64 -7.62 28.49
C LYS A 326 5.29 -8.04 27.89
N SER A 327 4.23 -8.10 28.69
CA SER A 327 2.89 -8.38 28.16
C SER A 327 2.48 -7.32 27.13
N LEU A 328 1.84 -7.78 26.05
CA LEU A 328 1.52 -6.93 24.91
C LEU A 328 0.57 -5.79 25.30
N THR A 329 -0.40 -6.06 26.18
CA THR A 329 -1.39 -5.08 26.65
C THR A 329 -1.05 -4.49 28.02
N TYR A 330 -0.88 -3.18 28.12
CA TYR A 330 -0.57 -2.45 29.37
C TYR A 330 -1.62 -2.68 30.47
N LYS A 331 -1.14 -2.94 31.69
CA LYS A 331 -1.98 -3.14 32.88
C LYS A 331 -1.40 -2.45 34.10
N GLU A 332 -2.14 -1.49 34.62
CA GLU A 332 -1.80 -0.78 35.85
C GLU A 332 -2.60 -1.30 37.03
N ASN A 333 -1.94 -1.43 38.17
CA ASN A 333 -2.53 -1.77 39.46
C ASN A 333 -1.73 -1.07 40.58
N SER A 334 -2.19 -1.17 41.83
CA SER A 334 -1.58 -0.51 42.99
C SER A 334 -0.12 -0.90 43.29
N GLU A 335 0.39 -1.97 42.67
CA GLU A 335 1.77 -2.45 42.84
C GLU A 335 2.68 -2.09 41.66
N THR A 336 2.15 -1.74 40.48
CA THR A 336 2.89 -1.63 39.20
C THR A 336 4.17 -0.80 39.30
N TYR A 337 4.16 0.26 40.10
CA TYR A 337 5.30 1.17 40.28
C TYR A 337 6.01 1.05 41.63
N THR A 338 5.47 0.26 42.57
CA THR A 338 6.00 0.11 43.95
C THR A 338 6.71 -1.22 44.18
N LYS A 339 6.86 -2.04 43.14
CA LYS A 339 7.71 -3.24 43.15
C LYS A 339 8.64 -3.32 41.95
N ALA A 340 9.72 -4.08 42.09
CA ALA A 340 10.66 -4.39 41.02
C ALA A 340 11.23 -5.80 41.21
N LYS A 341 11.19 -6.60 40.14
CA LYS A 341 11.82 -7.92 40.08
C LYS A 341 13.18 -7.83 39.38
N PHE A 342 14.17 -8.57 39.85
CA PHE A 342 15.51 -8.61 39.28
C PHE A 342 15.96 -10.06 39.05
N ARG A 343 16.85 -10.25 38.07
CA ARG A 343 17.46 -11.54 37.71
C ARG A 343 18.96 -11.43 37.48
N TRP A 344 19.67 -12.52 37.74
CA TRP A 344 21.11 -12.71 37.54
C TRP A 344 21.48 -14.19 37.55
N THR A 345 22.68 -14.56 37.11
CA THR A 345 23.17 -15.95 37.28
C THR A 345 23.64 -16.19 38.71
N ALA A 346 22.97 -17.10 39.42
CA ALA A 346 23.24 -17.37 40.84
C ALA A 346 24.70 -17.81 41.11
N PRO A 347 25.43 -17.13 42.01
CA PRO A 347 26.84 -17.40 42.28
C PRO A 347 27.06 -18.74 43.01
N LYS A 348 27.89 -19.60 42.43
CA LYS A 348 28.20 -20.92 42.98
C LYS A 348 28.99 -20.77 44.30
N HIS A 349 28.55 -21.49 45.33
CA HIS A 349 29.21 -21.60 46.64
C HIS A 349 29.27 -20.30 47.47
N ALA A 350 28.47 -19.28 47.16
CA ALA A 350 28.39 -18.06 47.96
C ALA A 350 28.02 -18.35 49.43
N ALA A 351 28.57 -17.57 50.37
CA ALA A 351 28.19 -17.65 51.78
C ALA A 351 26.79 -17.02 51.98
N PHE A 352 26.63 -15.78 51.49
CA PHE A 352 25.37 -15.06 51.41
C PHE A 352 25.41 -14.04 50.25
N ILE A 353 24.24 -13.58 49.83
CA ILE A 353 24.07 -12.45 48.90
C ILE A 353 23.16 -11.44 49.60
N LYS A 354 23.44 -10.16 49.46
CA LYS A 354 22.55 -9.06 49.86
C LYS A 354 22.10 -8.29 48.63
N LEU A 355 20.84 -7.83 48.63
CA LEU A 355 20.42 -6.78 47.72
C LEU A 355 20.66 -5.44 48.41
N MET A 356 21.52 -4.61 47.81
CA MET A 356 21.81 -3.26 48.26
C MET A 356 21.03 -2.26 47.40
N GLN A 357 20.49 -1.22 48.03
CA GLN A 357 19.70 -0.16 47.40
C GLN A 357 20.21 1.23 47.79
N SER A 358 20.08 2.18 46.86
CA SER A 358 20.44 3.59 46.98
C SER A 358 19.36 4.46 46.33
N THR A 359 19.09 5.63 46.91
CA THR A 359 18.21 6.68 46.34
C THR A 359 18.94 8.01 46.12
N ASP A 360 20.27 8.02 46.26
CA ASP A 360 21.16 9.17 46.08
C ASP A 360 22.15 8.96 44.92
N LYS A 361 21.72 8.15 43.93
CA LYS A 361 22.48 7.78 42.72
C LYS A 361 23.80 7.03 43.00
N GLY A 362 23.85 6.30 44.12
CA GLY A 362 24.95 5.40 44.48
C GLY A 362 25.98 5.99 45.45
N ILE A 363 25.71 7.15 46.06
CA ILE A 363 26.61 7.80 47.04
C ILE A 363 26.55 7.05 48.38
N THR A 364 25.36 6.63 48.83
CA THR A 364 25.18 5.77 50.00
C THR A 364 24.34 4.55 49.67
N TRP A 365 24.68 3.41 50.29
CA TRP A 365 24.05 2.12 50.04
C TRP A 365 23.51 1.52 51.33
N THR A 366 22.28 1.02 51.27
CA THR A 366 21.57 0.38 52.38
C THR A 366 21.14 -1.03 51.98
N GLU A 367 21.02 -1.94 52.94
CA GLU A 367 20.50 -3.29 52.68
C GLU A 367 18.97 -3.23 52.49
N SER A 368 18.48 -3.82 51.41
CA SER A 368 17.05 -3.88 51.11
C SER A 368 16.33 -4.83 52.06
N ILE A 369 15.04 -4.55 52.34
CA ILE A 369 14.19 -5.46 53.15
C ILE A 369 13.87 -6.78 52.43
N ALA A 370 14.10 -6.85 51.12
CA ALA A 370 13.90 -8.06 50.31
C ALA A 370 15.01 -9.08 50.58
N LYS A 371 14.65 -10.25 51.10
CA LYS A 371 15.58 -11.35 51.36
C LYS A 371 15.96 -12.04 50.05
N VAL A 372 17.24 -12.04 49.73
CA VAL A 372 17.80 -12.78 48.58
C VAL A 372 18.07 -14.22 49.00
N ASP A 373 17.50 -15.19 48.27
CA ASP A 373 18.04 -16.56 48.28
C ASP A 373 19.27 -16.60 47.36
N LYS A 374 20.37 -17.13 47.89
CA LYS A 374 21.61 -17.28 47.13
C LYS A 374 21.54 -18.36 46.03
N GLN A 375 20.47 -19.16 45.98
CA GLN A 375 20.26 -20.20 44.97
C GLN A 375 19.22 -19.81 43.90
N SER A 376 18.40 -18.76 44.08
CA SER A 376 17.29 -18.47 43.17
C SER A 376 17.70 -17.84 41.84
N GLY A 377 18.72 -16.97 41.84
CA GLY A 377 19.02 -16.09 40.71
C GLY A 377 17.96 -15.00 40.46
N GLU A 378 16.99 -14.85 41.35
CA GLU A 378 15.98 -13.78 41.28
C GLU A 378 15.51 -13.29 42.66
N VAL A 379 15.09 -12.02 42.72
CA VAL A 379 14.48 -11.38 43.89
C VAL A 379 13.42 -10.39 43.42
N GLU A 380 12.35 -10.20 44.21
CA GLU A 380 11.40 -9.11 44.05
C GLU A 380 11.46 -8.19 45.28
N VAL A 381 11.56 -6.89 45.05
CA VAL A 381 11.43 -5.85 46.07
C VAL A 381 10.03 -5.26 45.96
N GLN A 382 9.36 -5.05 47.09
CA GLN A 382 8.02 -4.47 47.19
C GLN A 382 8.02 -3.32 48.19
N ASN A 383 6.98 -2.49 48.16
CA ASN A 383 6.82 -1.29 49.01
C ASN A 383 7.92 -0.24 48.78
N LEU A 384 8.41 -0.13 47.53
CA LEU A 384 9.27 0.97 47.10
C LEU A 384 8.50 2.29 47.14
N THR A 385 9.15 3.37 47.57
CA THR A 385 8.56 4.72 47.57
C THR A 385 8.25 5.13 46.13
N PRO A 386 7.03 5.61 45.81
CA PRO A 386 6.70 6.09 44.47
C PRO A 386 7.59 7.26 43.99
N ASN A 387 7.64 7.46 42.67
CA ASN A 387 8.28 8.60 41.99
C ASN A 387 9.75 8.85 42.40
N THR A 388 10.48 7.78 42.71
CA THR A 388 11.85 7.80 43.25
C THR A 388 12.79 7.04 42.31
N GLU A 389 13.97 7.59 42.06
CA GLU A 389 15.03 6.88 41.32
C GLU A 389 15.81 5.99 42.28
N TYR A 390 15.70 4.68 42.09
CA TYR A 390 16.43 3.66 42.84
C TYR A 390 17.58 3.07 42.01
N PHE A 391 18.73 2.95 42.65
CA PHE A 391 19.89 2.20 42.19
C PHE A 391 19.99 0.93 43.03
N PHE A 392 20.16 -0.22 42.38
CA PHE A 392 20.24 -1.55 43.00
C PHE A 392 21.51 -2.27 42.58
N ARG A 393 22.10 -3.04 43.50
CA ARG A 393 23.21 -3.96 43.20
C ARG A 393 23.22 -5.13 44.19
N LEU A 394 23.84 -6.23 43.82
CA LEU A 394 24.11 -7.34 44.72
C LEU A 394 25.46 -7.14 45.41
N ASP A 395 25.55 -7.50 46.69
CA ASP A 395 26.79 -7.72 47.42
C ASP A 395 26.91 -9.22 47.70
N VAL A 396 27.87 -9.87 47.04
CA VAL A 396 28.11 -11.32 47.12
C VAL A 396 29.33 -11.60 47.98
N THR A 397 29.13 -12.24 49.13
CA THR A 397 30.23 -12.64 50.02
C THR A 397 30.51 -14.14 49.90
N GLY A 398 31.77 -14.49 49.60
CA GLY A 398 32.27 -15.84 49.42
C GLY A 398 31.87 -16.48 48.08
N GLY A 399 32.46 -17.64 47.79
CA GLY A 399 32.15 -18.43 46.58
C GLY A 399 32.77 -17.89 45.29
N GLU A 400 32.23 -18.35 44.17
CA GLU A 400 32.43 -17.72 42.86
C GLU A 400 31.64 -16.41 42.79
N ASN A 401 32.10 -15.48 41.96
CA ASN A 401 31.51 -14.16 41.72
C ASN A 401 31.41 -13.22 42.93
N ASN A 402 32.20 -13.48 43.99
CA ASN A 402 32.35 -12.63 45.18
C ASN A 402 32.67 -11.16 44.81
N GLY A 403 31.86 -10.24 45.33
CA GLY A 403 32.01 -8.79 45.17
C GLY A 403 30.68 -8.11 44.85
N GLU A 404 30.76 -6.87 44.41
CA GLU A 404 29.61 -6.05 44.03
C GLU A 404 29.23 -6.31 42.56
N SER A 405 27.94 -6.47 42.26
CA SER A 405 27.47 -6.61 40.87
C SER A 405 27.51 -5.29 40.10
N ASN A 406 27.27 -5.36 38.79
CA ASN A 406 26.77 -4.22 38.03
C ASN A 406 25.50 -3.61 38.68
N ILE A 407 25.21 -2.35 38.37
CA ILE A 407 24.08 -1.62 38.94
C ILE A 407 22.86 -1.70 38.03
N ALA A 408 21.76 -2.27 38.53
CA ALA A 408 20.43 -2.13 37.92
C ALA A 408 19.74 -0.86 38.45
N LYS A 409 18.87 -0.25 37.64
CA LYS A 409 18.18 1.00 37.97
C LYS A 409 16.66 0.86 37.80
N PHE A 410 15.89 1.70 38.48
CA PHE A 410 14.45 1.81 38.31
C PHE A 410 13.93 3.17 38.79
N TYR A 411 13.01 3.78 38.04
CA TYR A 411 12.20 4.90 38.52
C TYR A 411 10.80 4.38 38.91
N THR A 412 10.43 4.51 40.18
CA THR A 412 9.25 3.89 40.80
C THR A 412 7.95 4.66 40.54
N GLY A 413 7.69 5.01 39.28
CA GLY A 413 6.51 5.78 38.89
C GLY A 413 6.40 5.93 37.38
N LYS A 414 5.41 6.71 36.95
CA LYS A 414 5.48 7.31 35.62
C LYS A 414 6.37 8.55 35.71
N PHE A 415 7.47 8.54 34.98
CA PHE A 415 8.43 9.65 34.94
C PHE A 415 7.80 10.81 34.15
N ASN A 416 7.46 11.92 34.81
CA ASN A 416 6.87 13.07 34.14
C ASN A 416 7.90 13.72 33.20
N VAL A 417 7.54 13.89 31.93
CA VAL A 417 8.42 14.41 30.87
C VAL A 417 8.99 15.81 31.16
N LYS A 418 8.29 16.61 31.96
CA LYS A 418 8.72 17.96 32.40
C LYS A 418 9.94 17.91 33.35
N LEU A 419 10.30 16.73 33.87
CA LEU A 419 11.56 16.49 34.61
C LEU A 419 12.80 16.48 33.70
N MET A 420 12.63 16.41 32.37
CA MET A 420 13.68 16.53 31.35
C MET A 420 13.49 17.81 30.54
N ASP A 421 13.05 18.88 31.20
CA ASP A 421 12.90 20.23 30.63
C ASP A 421 11.85 20.42 29.51
N ALA A 422 11.03 19.42 29.18
CA ALA A 422 9.86 19.64 28.32
C ALA A 422 8.89 20.66 28.97
N LYS A 423 8.35 21.59 28.19
CA LYS A 423 7.48 22.67 28.70
C LYS A 423 6.02 22.27 28.65
N GLY A 424 5.55 21.69 27.53
CA GLY A 424 4.14 21.36 27.34
C GLY A 424 3.21 22.57 27.32
N ASP A 425 3.71 23.74 26.92
CA ASP A 425 2.96 25.01 26.89
C ASP A 425 2.21 25.29 25.58
N GLY A 426 2.31 24.39 24.60
CA GLY A 426 1.71 24.54 23.26
C GLY A 426 2.47 25.48 22.31
N THR A 427 3.63 26.02 22.71
CA THR A 427 4.45 26.95 21.92
C THR A 427 5.92 26.54 21.76
N ALA A 428 6.52 25.94 22.79
CA ALA A 428 7.87 25.38 22.73
C ALA A 428 7.96 24.20 21.74
N ASP A 429 9.18 23.85 21.32
CA ASP A 429 9.50 22.55 20.73
C ASP A 429 10.07 21.65 21.82
N ASP A 430 9.34 20.60 22.19
CA ASP A 430 9.70 19.69 23.27
C ASP A 430 10.46 18.45 22.76
N THR A 431 10.78 18.36 21.47
CA THR A 431 11.35 17.15 20.83
C THR A 431 12.61 16.64 21.52
N GLU A 432 13.61 17.50 21.73
CA GLU A 432 14.89 17.09 22.32
C GLU A 432 14.72 16.64 23.78
N ALA A 433 13.89 17.36 24.55
CA ALA A 433 13.53 17.02 25.92
C ALA A 433 12.85 15.64 26.01
N ILE A 434 11.92 15.35 25.09
CA ILE A 434 11.22 14.07 25.00
C ILE A 434 12.17 12.94 24.60
N ASN A 435 13.01 13.13 23.58
CA ASN A 435 13.98 12.13 23.14
C ASN A 435 15.03 11.84 24.23
N ASN A 436 15.50 12.86 24.95
CA ASN A 436 16.37 12.70 26.12
C ASN A 436 15.68 11.94 27.26
N ALA A 437 14.38 12.16 27.50
CA ALA A 437 13.61 11.39 28.49
C ALA A 437 13.45 9.92 28.10
N ILE A 438 13.21 9.63 26.82
CA ILE A 438 13.12 8.24 26.29
C ILE A 438 14.49 7.55 26.38
N ALA A 439 15.56 8.22 25.97
CA ALA A 439 16.94 7.71 26.08
C ALA A 439 17.33 7.43 27.54
N TYR A 440 17.00 8.34 28.47
CA TYR A 440 17.19 8.11 29.90
C TYR A 440 16.41 6.89 30.39
N LEU A 441 15.10 6.79 30.10
CA LEU A 441 14.28 5.66 30.52
C LEU A 441 14.80 4.32 29.96
N ASN A 442 15.20 4.29 28.70
CA ASN A 442 15.85 3.12 28.09
C ASN A 442 17.16 2.76 28.83
N SER A 443 18.03 3.74 29.12
CA SER A 443 19.31 3.55 29.84
C SER A 443 19.18 3.07 31.31
N ILE A 444 17.97 3.14 31.89
CA ILE A 444 17.66 2.56 33.21
C ILE A 444 16.86 1.24 33.11
N GLY A 445 16.84 0.61 31.94
CA GLY A 445 16.14 -0.66 31.70
C GLY A 445 14.64 -0.50 31.49
N GLY A 446 14.19 0.60 30.87
CA GLY A 446 12.81 0.86 30.50
C GLY A 446 11.95 1.51 31.59
N GLY A 447 10.76 1.98 31.23
CA GLY A 447 9.82 2.66 32.13
C GLY A 447 8.71 3.40 31.42
N THR A 448 7.87 4.11 32.18
CA THR A 448 6.73 4.87 31.64
C THR A 448 7.01 6.37 31.67
N LEU A 449 6.97 7.03 30.52
CA LEU A 449 7.04 8.48 30.34
C LEU A 449 5.63 9.08 30.41
N LEU A 450 5.37 9.98 31.35
CA LEU A 450 4.07 10.63 31.54
C LEU A 450 4.02 11.99 30.86
N PHE A 451 3.03 12.14 29.99
CA PHE A 451 2.55 13.41 29.46
C PHE A 451 1.27 13.78 30.20
N GLU A 452 1.29 14.89 30.95
CA GLU A 452 0.14 15.40 31.69
C GLU A 452 0.08 16.93 31.66
N ASN A 453 -1.14 17.48 31.77
CA ASN A 453 -1.39 18.91 32.00
C ASN A 453 -0.65 19.83 31.00
N GLY A 454 -0.85 19.64 29.69
CA GLY A 454 -0.13 20.43 28.68
C GLY A 454 -0.31 20.00 27.21
N THR A 455 0.18 20.83 26.29
CA THR A 455 0.34 20.50 24.87
C THR A 455 1.82 20.47 24.53
N PHE A 456 2.35 19.28 24.26
CA PHE A 456 3.75 19.04 23.95
C PHE A 456 3.93 19.01 22.43
N ASN A 457 4.62 20.00 21.87
CA ASN A 457 4.84 20.02 20.42
C ASN A 457 6.12 19.26 20.07
N VAL A 458 6.07 18.42 19.02
CA VAL A 458 7.18 17.54 18.63
C VAL A 458 7.42 17.49 17.14
N ARG A 459 8.65 17.16 16.76
CA ARG A 459 9.10 16.83 15.41
C ARG A 459 9.10 15.32 15.24
N THR A 460 10.27 14.67 15.28
CA THR A 460 10.39 13.21 15.28
C THR A 460 10.83 12.74 16.67
N VAL A 461 9.95 11.95 17.30
CA VAL A 461 10.19 11.28 18.57
C VAL A 461 10.79 9.91 18.29
N HIS A 462 11.99 9.65 18.81
CA HIS A 462 12.68 8.37 18.63
C HIS A 462 12.24 7.40 19.72
N LEU A 463 11.52 6.36 19.32
CA LEU A 463 11.09 5.27 20.18
C LEU A 463 12.28 4.35 20.49
N LEU A 464 12.39 3.90 21.74
CA LEU A 464 13.41 2.94 22.18
C LEU A 464 12.78 1.81 22.99
N SER A 465 13.38 0.62 22.92
CA SER A 465 12.88 -0.59 23.56
C SER A 465 12.58 -0.40 25.04
N ASN A 466 11.50 -1.02 25.51
CA ASN A 466 11.03 -0.98 26.90
C ASN A 466 10.56 0.38 27.44
N VAL A 467 10.33 1.38 26.59
CA VAL A 467 9.77 2.69 26.99
C VAL A 467 8.30 2.80 26.59
N TYR A 468 7.46 3.18 27.54
CA TYR A 468 6.01 3.37 27.35
C TYR A 468 5.68 4.86 27.43
N LEU A 469 5.06 5.43 26.41
CA LEU A 469 4.55 6.80 26.41
C LEU A 469 3.09 6.77 26.90
N TYR A 470 2.82 7.36 28.07
CA TYR A 470 1.49 7.47 28.65
C TYR A 470 0.97 8.90 28.49
N VAL A 471 -0.08 9.06 27.68
CA VAL A 471 -0.75 10.34 27.40
C VAL A 471 -2.01 10.44 28.25
N ASP A 472 -1.94 11.20 29.35
CA ASP A 472 -3.10 11.42 30.22
C ASP A 472 -4.19 12.22 29.51
N LYS A 473 -5.46 12.05 29.94
CA LYS A 473 -6.64 12.78 29.44
C LYS A 473 -6.45 14.30 29.30
N ASP A 474 -5.64 14.93 30.15
CA ASP A 474 -5.39 16.39 30.14
C ASP A 474 -4.12 16.77 29.36
N ALA A 475 -3.58 15.85 28.53
CA ALA A 475 -2.43 16.07 27.67
C ALA A 475 -2.75 15.97 26.18
N THR A 476 -2.04 16.77 25.38
CA THR A 476 -1.95 16.62 23.92
C THR A 476 -0.48 16.51 23.50
N ILE A 477 -0.15 15.57 22.61
CA ILE A 477 1.10 15.61 21.84
C ILE A 477 0.78 16.07 20.41
N ALA A 478 1.48 17.09 19.90
CA ALA A 478 1.14 17.77 18.64
C ALA A 478 2.33 17.86 17.68
N ALA A 479 2.17 17.49 16.41
CA ALA A 479 3.26 17.57 15.44
C ALA A 479 3.60 19.02 15.03
N LEU A 480 4.88 19.26 14.77
CA LEU A 480 5.44 20.47 14.15
C LEU A 480 5.93 20.16 12.73
N LYS A 481 6.17 21.21 11.94
CA LYS A 481 6.76 21.08 10.60
C LYS A 481 8.26 20.78 10.66
N GLY A 482 8.68 19.79 9.88
CA GLY A 482 10.07 19.35 9.78
C GLY A 482 10.46 18.40 10.90
N GLY A 483 9.94 17.17 10.83
CA GLY A 483 10.59 16.00 11.41
C GLY A 483 11.89 15.63 10.69
N ASP A 484 12.43 14.46 11.02
CA ASP A 484 13.66 13.93 10.43
C ASP A 484 13.59 13.86 8.90
N ALA A 485 14.75 14.05 8.27
CA ALA A 485 14.89 13.86 6.84
C ALA A 485 14.65 12.39 6.45
N PRO A 486 13.99 12.12 5.31
CA PRO A 486 13.97 10.80 4.70
C PRO A 486 15.40 10.23 4.57
N GLU A 487 15.56 8.96 4.94
CA GLU A 487 16.84 8.26 4.90
C GLU A 487 17.46 8.21 3.50
N SER A 488 18.80 8.10 3.43
CA SER A 488 19.49 7.81 2.18
C SER A 488 19.47 6.32 1.86
N ALA A 489 19.51 5.99 0.57
CA ALA A 489 19.38 4.64 0.05
C ALA A 489 20.32 4.34 -1.13
N TYR A 490 20.51 3.05 -1.43
CA TYR A 490 21.31 2.58 -2.56
C TYR A 490 20.64 2.84 -3.93
N PHE A 491 19.30 2.91 -3.95
CA PHE A 491 18.49 3.13 -5.15
C PHE A 491 17.80 4.49 -5.13
N SER A 492 17.29 4.93 -6.29
CA SER A 492 16.44 6.12 -6.38
C SER A 492 14.97 5.74 -6.57
N ASP A 493 14.09 6.44 -5.84
CA ASP A 493 12.66 6.51 -6.11
C ASP A 493 12.31 7.58 -7.17
N LYS A 494 13.24 8.50 -7.48
CA LYS A 494 12.88 9.80 -8.07
C LYS A 494 12.29 9.75 -9.47
N ALA A 495 12.62 8.73 -10.26
CA ALA A 495 12.04 8.49 -11.57
C ALA A 495 10.55 8.04 -11.50
N TYR A 496 10.07 7.69 -10.31
CA TYR A 496 8.75 7.09 -10.08
C TYR A 496 8.26 7.35 -8.64
N ARG A 497 7.54 8.46 -8.44
CA ARG A 497 6.99 8.89 -7.12
C ARG A 497 5.47 9.00 -7.05
N SER A 498 4.77 8.91 -8.17
CA SER A 498 3.35 9.24 -8.29
C SER A 498 2.40 8.06 -8.03
N GLY A 499 2.84 7.06 -7.27
CA GLY A 499 2.16 5.77 -7.20
C GLY A 499 2.02 5.09 -8.59
N THR A 500 1.14 4.09 -8.66
CA THR A 500 1.09 3.14 -9.78
C THR A 500 0.20 3.57 -10.94
N SER A 501 0.81 3.77 -12.11
CA SER A 501 0.12 3.90 -13.41
C SER A 501 -0.01 2.55 -14.12
N PRO A 502 -1.11 2.29 -14.87
CA PRO A 502 -1.27 1.09 -15.71
C PRO A 502 -0.42 1.09 -17.00
N THR A 503 0.29 2.18 -17.29
CA THR A 503 1.09 2.31 -18.52
C THR A 503 2.55 2.70 -18.29
N ASP A 504 2.95 3.02 -17.06
CA ASP A 504 4.35 3.34 -16.76
C ASP A 504 5.15 2.08 -16.41
N THR A 505 6.29 1.93 -17.09
CA THR A 505 7.27 0.88 -16.83
C THR A 505 8.13 1.15 -15.60
N GLY A 506 8.06 2.35 -15.00
CA GLY A 506 8.86 2.82 -13.86
C GLY A 506 9.29 1.74 -12.85
N PRO A 507 8.35 1.04 -12.19
CA PRO A 507 8.64 -0.03 -11.21
C PRO A 507 9.47 -1.20 -11.71
N TYR A 508 9.52 -1.39 -13.03
CA TYR A 508 10.10 -2.56 -13.70
C TYR A 508 11.34 -2.22 -14.54
N ARG A 509 11.72 -0.92 -14.63
CA ARG A 509 12.92 -0.48 -15.39
C ARG A 509 14.21 -1.01 -14.75
N ASP A 510 14.23 -1.09 -13.43
CA ASP A 510 15.22 -1.82 -12.64
C ASP A 510 14.47 -2.90 -11.83
N PRO A 511 14.67 -4.20 -12.14
CA PRO A 511 14.03 -5.28 -11.39
C PRO A 511 14.42 -5.31 -9.91
N GLU A 512 15.66 -4.95 -9.55
CA GLU A 512 16.16 -5.00 -8.17
C GLU A 512 15.80 -3.77 -7.32
N ASN A 513 15.46 -2.63 -7.94
CA ASN A 513 15.10 -1.40 -7.24
C ASN A 513 13.77 -1.54 -6.47
N TYR A 514 13.87 -2.01 -5.24
CA TYR A 514 12.75 -2.21 -4.32
C TYR A 514 12.01 -0.91 -3.97
N MET A 515 12.65 0.27 -4.05
CA MET A 515 12.03 1.56 -3.69
C MET A 515 10.90 2.00 -4.63
N THR A 516 10.82 1.39 -5.82
CA THR A 516 9.81 1.70 -6.84
C THR A 516 8.65 0.69 -6.91
N LYS A 517 8.61 -0.30 -6.00
CA LYS A 517 7.59 -1.37 -6.02
C LYS A 517 6.32 -1.03 -5.21
N GLN A 518 6.44 -0.17 -4.19
CA GLN A 518 5.35 0.25 -3.30
C GLN A 518 5.04 1.76 -3.40
N ASP A 519 4.10 2.24 -2.58
CA ASP A 519 3.81 3.67 -2.44
C ASP A 519 5.01 4.43 -1.82
N VAL A 520 5.18 5.70 -2.18
CA VAL A 520 6.17 6.60 -1.57
C VAL A 520 6.01 6.70 -0.06
N GLY A 521 4.77 6.62 0.45
CA GLY A 521 4.48 6.61 1.88
C GLY A 521 5.13 5.43 2.63
N HIS A 522 5.36 4.30 1.95
CA HIS A 522 6.02 3.09 2.47
C HIS A 522 7.54 3.09 2.23
N THR A 523 8.06 3.91 1.31
CA THR A 523 9.47 3.84 0.85
C THR A 523 10.47 4.51 1.80
N TYR A 524 10.02 5.43 2.66
CA TYR A 524 10.86 6.10 3.67
C TYR A 524 10.18 6.04 5.05
N PHE A 525 10.95 5.73 6.09
CA PHE A 525 10.41 5.49 7.43
C PHE A 525 10.71 6.62 8.43
N ARG A 526 11.81 7.35 8.26
CA ARG A 526 12.26 8.34 9.27
C ARG A 526 11.44 9.63 9.29
N ASN A 527 10.76 9.95 8.19
CA ASN A 527 9.94 11.17 8.04
C ASN A 527 8.60 11.10 8.80
N SER A 528 8.64 10.74 10.08
CA SER A 528 7.50 10.39 10.93
C SER A 528 7.47 11.20 12.24
N MET A 529 6.31 11.35 12.87
CA MET A 529 6.17 12.01 14.18
C MET A 529 6.73 11.15 15.33
N PHE A 530 6.56 9.83 15.25
CA PHE A 530 7.19 8.82 16.10
C PHE A 530 7.83 7.76 15.21
N PHE A 531 9.09 7.39 15.49
CA PHE A 531 9.84 6.41 14.69
C PHE A 531 10.58 5.40 15.58
N GLY A 532 10.52 4.11 15.25
CA GLY A 532 11.30 3.05 15.90
C GLY A 532 11.72 1.93 14.94
N GLU A 533 13.02 1.69 14.84
CA GLU A 533 13.63 0.60 14.06
C GLU A 533 14.22 -0.45 14.99
N ARG A 534 13.81 -1.72 14.86
CA ARG A 534 14.26 -2.87 15.66
C ARG A 534 14.10 -2.68 17.18
N VAL A 535 13.00 -2.06 17.60
CA VAL A 535 12.66 -1.87 19.01
C VAL A 535 11.74 -2.97 19.53
N ASP A 536 11.83 -3.29 20.82
CA ASP A 536 11.00 -4.31 21.48
C ASP A 536 10.28 -3.74 22.71
N ASN A 537 9.04 -4.20 22.94
CA ASN A 537 8.22 -3.83 24.10
C ASN A 537 8.06 -2.29 24.22
N VAL A 538 7.45 -1.69 23.21
CA VAL A 538 7.18 -0.24 23.14
C VAL A 538 5.67 -0.02 23.18
N LYS A 539 5.23 1.06 23.84
CA LYS A 539 3.79 1.35 24.01
C LYS A 539 3.50 2.84 23.88
N ILE A 540 2.43 3.20 23.17
CA ILE A 540 1.88 4.55 23.08
C ILE A 540 0.42 4.47 23.53
N ILE A 541 0.16 4.85 24.78
CA ILE A 541 -1.07 4.49 25.50
C ILE A 541 -1.67 5.68 26.25
N GLY A 542 -2.95 5.56 26.60
CA GLY A 542 -3.65 6.50 27.48
C GLY A 542 -4.91 7.06 26.84
N ASN A 543 -5.54 8.03 27.48
CA ASN A 543 -6.83 8.60 27.05
C ASN A 543 -6.78 10.12 26.80
N GLY A 544 -5.58 10.69 26.65
CA GLY A 544 -5.37 12.01 26.09
C GLY A 544 -5.48 12.06 24.58
N ARG A 545 -4.74 13.01 23.97
CA ARG A 545 -4.79 13.28 22.53
C ARG A 545 -3.42 13.26 21.87
N ILE A 546 -3.36 12.72 20.66
CA ILE A 546 -2.20 12.85 19.75
C ILE A 546 -2.70 13.45 18.43
N THR A 547 -2.04 14.48 17.91
CA THR A 547 -2.49 15.16 16.69
C THR A 547 -1.33 15.49 15.76
N GLY A 548 -1.52 15.27 14.46
CA GLY A 548 -0.61 15.81 13.45
C GLY A 548 -0.74 17.32 13.26
N ASN A 549 -1.69 17.99 13.94
CA ASN A 549 -1.83 19.45 14.05
C ASN A 549 -1.86 20.21 12.71
N GLY A 550 -2.32 19.56 11.63
CA GLY A 550 -2.27 20.09 10.27
C GLY A 550 -0.86 20.19 9.65
N ASN A 551 0.15 19.61 10.28
CA ASN A 551 1.56 19.65 9.86
C ASN A 551 2.02 18.37 9.14
N LEU A 552 1.31 17.24 9.30
CA LEU A 552 1.56 16.00 8.57
C LEU A 552 0.89 16.00 7.19
N VAL A 553 1.52 15.36 6.21
CA VAL A 553 1.14 15.38 4.79
C VAL A 553 0.47 14.05 4.36
N THR A 554 -0.47 14.10 3.42
CA THR A 554 -1.24 12.94 2.91
C THR A 554 -0.95 12.54 1.46
N SER A 555 -0.21 13.36 0.70
CA SER A 555 -0.03 13.20 -0.75
C SER A 555 1.16 12.32 -1.12
N ASP A 556 0.98 11.44 -2.09
CA ASP A 556 2.04 10.60 -2.72
C ASP A 556 3.24 11.43 -3.19
N GLY A 557 2.98 12.68 -3.61
CA GLY A 557 4.01 13.64 -4.02
C GLY A 557 4.86 14.21 -2.89
N VAL A 558 4.70 13.77 -1.63
CA VAL A 558 5.30 14.38 -0.43
C VAL A 558 6.81 14.60 -0.52
N MET A 559 7.57 13.67 -1.11
CA MET A 559 9.03 13.79 -1.23
C MET A 559 9.49 14.93 -2.16
N ASN A 560 8.58 15.49 -2.95
CA ASN A 560 8.83 16.67 -3.79
C ASN A 560 8.55 18.00 -3.07
N ASN A 561 8.02 17.97 -1.84
CA ASN A 561 7.87 19.16 -1.00
C ASN A 561 9.24 19.70 -0.55
N ALA A 562 9.25 20.94 -0.05
CA ALA A 562 10.39 21.47 0.70
C ALA A 562 10.72 20.58 1.93
N PRO A 563 12.00 20.45 2.35
CA PRO A 563 12.41 19.48 3.38
C PRO A 563 11.61 19.52 4.68
N ASN A 564 11.24 20.71 5.15
CA ASN A 564 10.44 20.91 6.37
C ASN A 564 8.95 20.54 6.24
N ASN A 565 8.52 20.03 5.08
CA ASN A 565 7.14 19.65 4.79
C ASN A 565 7.08 18.24 4.14
N ARG A 566 8.01 17.35 4.54
CA ARG A 566 8.08 15.95 4.09
C ARG A 566 7.57 14.91 5.11
N THR A 567 7.25 15.33 6.33
CA THR A 567 6.73 14.44 7.37
C THR A 567 5.28 14.07 7.04
N ASP A 568 5.01 12.77 6.86
CA ASP A 568 3.72 12.25 6.39
C ASP A 568 3.08 11.23 7.35
N LYS A 569 3.86 10.59 8.21
CA LYS A 569 3.40 9.52 9.11
C LYS A 569 3.32 10.00 10.55
N MET A 570 2.30 9.54 11.29
CA MET A 570 2.26 9.73 12.74
C MET A 570 3.18 8.71 13.43
N VAL A 571 2.81 7.42 13.48
CA VAL A 571 3.67 6.37 14.07
C VAL A 571 4.23 5.48 12.97
N THR A 572 5.55 5.24 13.01
CA THR A 572 6.22 4.31 12.10
C THR A 572 7.10 3.34 12.87
N LEU A 573 6.85 2.03 12.67
CA LEU A 573 7.68 0.95 13.18
C LEU A 573 8.21 0.07 12.07
N LYS A 574 9.47 -0.33 12.21
CA LYS A 574 10.20 -1.13 11.23
C LYS A 574 10.98 -2.24 11.93
N LEU A 575 10.69 -3.49 11.60
CA LEU A 575 11.39 -4.68 12.13
C LEU A 575 11.33 -4.80 13.67
N SER A 576 10.26 -4.31 14.28
CA SER A 576 10.08 -4.16 15.73
C SER A 576 9.20 -5.27 16.33
N THR A 577 9.07 -5.34 17.65
CA THR A 577 8.28 -6.39 18.33
C THR A 577 7.55 -5.89 19.59
N ASN A 578 6.44 -6.55 19.95
CA ASN A 578 5.65 -6.28 21.15
C ASN A 578 5.17 -4.81 21.28
N PHE A 579 4.43 -4.33 20.28
CA PHE A 579 3.97 -2.94 20.21
C PHE A 579 2.51 -2.75 20.61
N GLU A 580 2.22 -1.71 21.39
CA GLU A 580 0.86 -1.28 21.74
C GLU A 580 0.59 0.18 21.33
N PHE A 581 -0.57 0.45 20.72
CA PHE A 581 -1.02 1.80 20.41
C PHE A 581 -2.53 1.94 20.66
N GLY A 582 -2.92 2.62 21.73
CA GLY A 582 -4.34 2.61 22.08
C GLY A 582 -4.78 3.34 23.34
N GLY A 583 -6.08 3.22 23.60
CA GLY A 583 -6.76 3.72 24.79
C GLY A 583 -6.41 2.95 26.06
N LEU A 584 -7.24 3.10 27.08
CA LEU A 584 -7.22 2.26 28.28
C LEU A 584 -8.23 1.10 28.11
N ASP A 585 -7.72 -0.14 28.07
CA ASP A 585 -8.52 -1.34 27.80
C ASP A 585 -9.55 -1.60 28.92
N ASN A 586 -10.83 -1.38 28.59
CA ASN A 586 -11.95 -1.61 29.51
C ASN A 586 -12.49 -3.06 29.47
N ARG A 587 -12.01 -3.88 28.52
CA ARG A 587 -12.42 -5.27 28.23
C ARG A 587 -13.90 -5.45 27.85
N LEU A 588 -14.52 -4.42 27.30
CA LEU A 588 -15.85 -4.48 26.68
C LEU A 588 -15.74 -4.36 25.16
N ASP A 589 -16.75 -4.86 24.45
CA ASP A 589 -16.81 -4.80 22.99
C ASP A 589 -17.52 -3.52 22.52
N LEU A 590 -16.89 -2.79 21.60
CA LEU A 590 -17.44 -1.55 21.03
C LEU A 590 -18.46 -1.86 19.93
N TRP A 591 -19.59 -1.16 19.94
CA TRP A 591 -20.63 -1.26 18.90
C TRP A 591 -21.28 0.10 18.60
N TYR A 592 -22.16 0.12 17.61
CA TYR A 592 -22.78 1.33 17.10
C TYR A 592 -24.25 1.08 16.72
N GLU A 593 -25.06 2.13 16.82
CA GLU A 593 -26.49 2.16 16.52
C GLU A 593 -26.74 3.53 15.88
N GLU A 594 -27.21 3.54 14.64
CA GLU A 594 -27.47 4.78 13.90
C GLU A 594 -28.69 5.51 14.48
N THR A 595 -28.57 6.82 14.72
CA THR A 595 -29.66 7.61 15.33
C THR A 595 -29.97 8.88 14.54
N ASP A 596 -31.22 9.33 14.59
CA ASP A 596 -31.70 10.58 13.95
C ASP A 596 -31.10 11.87 14.55
N SER A 597 -30.15 11.79 15.51
CA SER A 597 -29.62 12.94 16.25
C SER A 597 -28.09 12.92 16.33
N PRO A 598 -27.38 13.85 15.65
CA PRO A 598 -25.91 13.91 15.62
C PRO A 598 -25.20 14.04 16.98
N THR A 599 -25.93 14.33 18.07
CA THR A 599 -25.40 14.37 19.45
C THR A 599 -25.45 13.01 20.17
N THR A 600 -26.15 12.02 19.60
CA THR A 600 -26.20 10.64 20.10
C THR A 600 -25.61 9.62 19.14
N ASP A 601 -25.20 10.06 17.95
CA ASP A 601 -24.72 9.25 16.83
C ASP A 601 -23.22 8.92 16.95
N GLU A 602 -22.84 8.37 18.10
CA GLU A 602 -21.49 7.98 18.54
C GLU A 602 -21.52 6.54 19.11
N PRO A 603 -20.40 5.79 19.07
CA PRO A 603 -20.36 4.40 19.50
C PRO A 603 -20.50 4.24 21.03
N TYR A 604 -20.75 3.01 21.46
CA TYR A 604 -20.89 2.62 22.86
C TYR A 604 -20.29 1.24 23.11
N TYR A 605 -19.94 0.94 24.36
CA TYR A 605 -19.50 -0.39 24.75
C TYR A 605 -20.67 -1.27 25.21
N ILE A 606 -20.70 -2.52 24.75
CA ILE A 606 -21.65 -3.55 25.18
C ILE A 606 -21.21 -4.05 26.56
N LYS A 607 -22.03 -3.79 27.60
CA LYS A 607 -21.76 -4.26 28.97
C LYS A 607 -22.36 -5.64 29.24
N SER A 608 -23.51 -5.93 28.65
CA SER A 608 -24.19 -7.23 28.70
C SER A 608 -25.38 -7.26 27.75
N ILE A 609 -25.64 -8.39 27.11
CA ILE A 609 -26.90 -8.71 26.43
C ILE A 609 -27.59 -9.83 27.22
N ASP A 610 -28.92 -9.85 27.26
CA ASP A 610 -29.69 -10.97 27.79
C ASP A 610 -29.64 -12.22 26.87
N LYS A 611 -30.13 -13.35 27.38
CA LYS A 611 -29.99 -14.66 26.70
C LYS A 611 -30.85 -14.81 25.44
N ASP A 612 -31.81 -13.93 25.24
CA ASP A 612 -32.73 -13.91 24.11
C ASP A 612 -32.58 -12.65 23.23
N GLY A 613 -31.50 -11.88 23.43
CA GLY A 613 -31.03 -10.82 22.51
C GLY A 613 -31.89 -9.54 22.49
N LYS A 614 -32.75 -9.32 23.50
CA LYS A 614 -33.73 -8.23 23.51
C LYS A 614 -33.31 -7.02 24.35
N ASN A 615 -32.49 -7.21 25.37
CA ASN A 615 -32.07 -6.14 26.27
C ASN A 615 -30.53 -6.06 26.34
N GLU A 616 -29.98 -5.06 25.66
CA GLU A 616 -28.56 -4.71 25.73
C GLU A 616 -28.32 -3.54 26.68
N VAL A 617 -27.35 -3.71 27.58
CA VAL A 617 -26.90 -2.65 28.50
C VAL A 617 -25.71 -1.92 27.88
N LYS A 618 -25.95 -0.70 27.42
CA LYS A 618 -24.99 0.14 26.68
C LYS A 618 -24.23 1.09 27.62
N GLN A 619 -22.90 1.09 27.57
CA GLN A 619 -22.06 2.13 28.17
C GLN A 619 -21.67 3.16 27.11
N LYS A 620 -22.28 4.34 27.15
CA LYS A 620 -21.97 5.46 26.23
C LYS A 620 -20.74 6.29 26.61
N ASP A 621 -20.09 5.96 27.73
CA ASP A 621 -18.83 6.58 28.12
C ASP A 621 -17.66 5.93 27.36
N ILE A 622 -17.07 6.72 26.47
CA ILE A 622 -15.90 6.39 25.63
C ILE A 622 -14.67 7.25 25.99
N SER A 623 -14.62 7.79 27.23
CA SER A 623 -13.48 8.57 27.74
C SER A 623 -12.24 7.74 28.07
N ASN A 624 -12.27 6.42 27.86
CA ASN A 624 -11.10 5.55 27.88
C ASN A 624 -10.34 5.53 26.55
N MET A 625 -10.96 5.98 25.44
CA MET A 625 -10.36 5.87 24.11
C MET A 625 -9.29 6.94 23.86
N LEU A 626 -8.15 6.55 23.29
CA LEU A 626 -7.12 7.49 22.83
C LEU A 626 -7.68 8.32 21.67
N ARG A 627 -7.46 9.64 21.70
CA ARG A 627 -7.97 10.57 20.68
C ARG A 627 -6.87 10.89 19.67
N VAL A 628 -7.06 10.52 18.40
CA VAL A 628 -6.06 10.74 17.35
C VAL A 628 -6.67 11.49 16.16
N ASP A 629 -5.98 12.54 15.68
CA ASP A 629 -6.43 13.30 14.50
C ASP A 629 -5.31 13.90 13.64
N ASN A 630 -5.66 14.26 12.40
CA ASN A 630 -4.76 14.86 11.40
C ASN A 630 -3.45 14.06 11.18
N ALA A 631 -3.49 12.73 11.26
CA ALA A 631 -2.28 11.89 11.32
C ALA A 631 -1.47 11.78 10.01
N GLY A 632 -1.91 12.42 8.92
CA GLY A 632 -1.25 12.39 7.62
C GLY A 632 -1.60 11.14 6.82
N HIS A 633 -0.58 10.60 6.14
CA HIS A 633 -0.64 9.44 5.24
C HIS A 633 -0.97 8.15 6.01
N PHE A 634 -0.36 7.92 7.18
CA PHE A 634 -0.67 6.78 8.05
C PHE A 634 -0.70 7.21 9.53
N ALA A 635 -1.72 6.75 10.28
CA ALA A 635 -1.68 6.86 11.74
C ALA A 635 -0.69 5.85 12.37
N LEU A 636 -0.63 4.64 11.82
CA LEU A 636 0.44 3.66 12.03
C LEU A 636 0.85 3.03 10.70
N LEU A 637 2.13 3.12 10.35
CA LEU A 637 2.79 2.21 9.42
C LEU A 637 3.66 1.23 10.23
N ALA A 638 3.28 -0.05 10.23
CA ALA A 638 4.04 -1.11 10.90
C ALA A 638 4.55 -2.12 9.86
N THR A 639 5.85 -2.08 9.57
CA THR A 639 6.49 -2.92 8.55
C THR A 639 7.41 -3.96 9.18
N GLY A 640 7.21 -5.24 8.83
CA GLY A 640 7.99 -6.37 9.34
C GLY A 640 7.95 -6.51 10.87
N THR A 641 6.89 -6.01 11.50
CA THR A 641 6.79 -5.80 12.96
C THR A 641 5.79 -6.81 13.55
N ASP A 642 6.21 -7.58 14.54
CA ASP A 642 5.43 -8.73 15.03
C ASP A 642 4.92 -8.53 16.47
N HIS A 643 3.75 -9.09 16.78
CA HIS A 643 3.04 -8.90 18.05
C HIS A 643 2.61 -7.44 18.25
N ILE A 644 1.47 -7.06 17.67
CA ILE A 644 0.93 -5.68 17.71
C ILE A 644 -0.47 -5.69 18.35
N ASN A 645 -0.77 -4.72 19.21
CA ASN A 645 -2.10 -4.45 19.78
C ASN A 645 -2.50 -2.98 19.54
N THR A 646 -3.31 -2.71 18.52
CA THR A 646 -3.99 -1.41 18.38
C THR A 646 -5.39 -1.49 18.97
N HIS A 647 -5.78 -0.55 19.83
CA HIS A 647 -7.07 -0.68 20.51
C HIS A 647 -7.68 0.60 21.07
N ASP A 648 -9.00 0.57 21.29
CA ASP A 648 -9.78 1.60 21.99
C ASP A 648 -9.44 3.00 21.44
N PHE A 649 -9.57 3.14 20.11
CA PHE A 649 -8.95 4.20 19.32
C PHE A 649 -10.01 5.03 18.62
N TYR A 650 -10.10 6.32 18.96
CA TYR A 650 -10.98 7.28 18.30
C TYR A 650 -10.16 8.07 17.29
N TYR A 651 -10.50 7.96 16.00
CA TYR A 651 -9.80 8.62 14.90
C TYR A 651 -10.70 9.61 14.16
N ASP A 652 -10.18 10.81 13.90
CA ASP A 652 -10.92 11.91 13.27
C ASP A 652 -10.01 12.65 12.26
N LYS A 653 -10.55 13.06 11.11
CA LYS A 653 -9.77 13.86 10.14
C LYS A 653 -9.48 15.29 10.61
N GLY A 654 -10.20 15.75 11.64
CA GLY A 654 -9.96 17.00 12.34
C GLY A 654 -9.99 18.25 11.46
N LYS A 655 -9.47 19.35 12.00
CA LYS A 655 -9.43 20.65 11.32
C LYS A 655 -8.27 20.73 10.31
N GLY A 656 -8.41 20.01 9.20
CA GLY A 656 -7.45 19.98 8.10
C GLY A 656 -7.81 18.92 7.05
N GLY A 657 -8.45 17.83 7.47
CA GLY A 657 -8.77 16.71 6.58
C GLY A 657 -7.59 15.77 6.34
N GLN A 658 -6.50 15.93 7.10
CA GLN A 658 -5.22 15.25 6.88
C GLN A 658 -5.22 13.86 7.53
N ALA A 659 -6.10 12.99 7.06
CA ALA A 659 -6.28 11.64 7.58
C ALA A 659 -6.57 10.68 6.41
N ARG A 660 -5.57 9.90 6.04
CA ARG A 660 -5.60 9.00 4.88
C ARG A 660 -5.86 7.56 5.33
N ASP A 661 -4.83 6.74 5.48
CA ASP A 661 -4.90 5.38 6.03
C ASP A 661 -4.76 5.45 7.58
N VAL A 662 -5.38 4.51 8.30
CA VAL A 662 -5.28 4.45 9.78
C VAL A 662 -4.21 3.46 10.21
N PHE A 663 -4.35 2.17 9.90
CA PHE A 663 -3.38 1.15 10.31
C PHE A 663 -2.94 0.23 9.15
N ASP A 664 -1.69 0.41 8.72
CA ASP A 664 -1.03 -0.45 7.74
C ASP A 664 -0.11 -1.47 8.45
N TYR A 665 -0.37 -2.75 8.21
CA TYR A 665 0.35 -3.88 8.77
C TYR A 665 1.08 -4.63 7.65
N MET A 666 2.19 -4.05 7.19
CA MET A 666 2.98 -4.58 6.10
C MET A 666 3.93 -5.65 6.60
N GLN A 667 3.91 -6.85 6.02
CA GLN A 667 4.86 -7.93 6.34
C GLN A 667 4.86 -8.35 7.83
N SER A 668 3.76 -8.05 8.56
CA SER A 668 3.66 -8.05 10.02
C SER A 668 2.73 -9.15 10.52
N SER A 669 3.03 -9.78 11.66
CA SER A 669 2.32 -10.98 12.15
C SER A 669 1.90 -10.89 13.63
N TYR A 670 0.91 -11.71 14.02
CA TYR A 670 0.30 -11.67 15.37
C TYR A 670 -0.27 -10.29 15.73
N VAL A 671 -1.13 -9.77 14.85
CA VAL A 671 -1.69 -8.42 14.94
C VAL A 671 -3.09 -8.47 15.54
N THR A 672 -3.36 -7.64 16.54
CA THR A 672 -4.69 -7.36 17.09
C THR A 672 -5.09 -5.92 16.79
N ALA A 673 -6.29 -5.71 16.26
CA ALA A 673 -6.91 -4.40 16.09
C ALA A 673 -8.35 -4.45 16.64
N LYS A 674 -8.64 -3.75 17.75
CA LYS A 674 -9.94 -3.88 18.45
C LYS A 674 -10.56 -2.54 18.89
N ASN A 675 -11.88 -2.42 18.90
CA ASN A 675 -12.59 -1.23 19.42
C ASN A 675 -12.13 0.08 18.75
N ILE A 676 -12.24 0.14 17.42
CA ILE A 676 -11.75 1.27 16.61
C ILE A 676 -12.95 2.03 16.05
N TYR A 677 -12.99 3.36 16.22
CA TYR A 677 -13.99 4.25 15.63
C TYR A 677 -13.32 5.34 14.79
N ALA A 678 -13.57 5.32 13.47
CA ALA A 678 -12.93 6.22 12.51
C ALA A 678 -13.96 7.12 11.80
N LYS A 679 -13.88 8.43 12.05
CA LYS A 679 -14.89 9.43 11.70
C LYS A 679 -14.58 10.15 10.39
N GLY A 680 -14.46 9.38 9.30
CA GLY A 680 -14.23 9.88 7.94
C GLY A 680 -12.76 9.94 7.56
N THR A 681 -12.24 8.86 6.97
CA THR A 681 -10.85 8.75 6.47
C THR A 681 -10.79 8.83 4.95
N SER A 682 -9.65 9.22 4.36
CA SER A 682 -9.52 9.24 2.89
C SER A 682 -9.29 7.86 2.29
N ASP A 683 -8.73 6.95 3.09
CA ASP A 683 -8.26 5.64 2.67
C ASP A 683 -8.47 4.59 3.80
N ASP A 684 -7.74 3.49 3.79
CA ASP A 684 -8.08 2.27 4.52
C ASP A 684 -7.95 2.34 6.07
N ILE A 685 -8.90 1.72 6.78
CA ILE A 685 -8.92 1.74 8.27
C ILE A 685 -8.06 0.60 8.85
N VAL A 686 -8.19 -0.63 8.35
CA VAL A 686 -7.39 -1.78 8.77
C VAL A 686 -6.86 -2.52 7.54
N LYS A 687 -5.53 -2.52 7.36
CA LYS A 687 -4.88 -2.96 6.12
C LYS A 687 -3.71 -3.92 6.32
N PRO A 688 -3.95 -5.25 6.34
CA PRO A 688 -2.90 -6.25 6.17
C PRO A 688 -2.32 -6.25 4.75
N GLY A 689 -0.99 -6.22 4.62
CA GLY A 689 -0.31 -6.21 3.32
C GLY A 689 1.09 -6.80 3.34
N SER A 690 1.72 -6.84 2.18
CA SER A 690 3.13 -7.24 2.02
C SER A 690 3.76 -6.49 0.85
N ASP A 691 4.90 -5.84 1.07
CA ASP A 691 5.60 -5.04 0.07
C ASP A 691 7.11 -5.33 0.04
N SER A 692 7.89 -4.47 -0.62
CA SER A 692 9.35 -4.58 -0.75
C SER A 692 10.12 -3.49 0.02
N SER A 693 9.48 -2.71 0.89
CA SER A 693 10.05 -1.53 1.56
C SER A 693 11.24 -1.83 2.48
N LEU A 694 11.29 -3.03 3.07
CA LEU A 694 12.45 -3.52 3.83
C LEU A 694 13.65 -3.88 2.95
N GLY A 695 13.53 -3.80 1.62
CA GLY A 695 14.48 -4.38 0.67
C GLY A 695 14.41 -5.91 0.59
N PHE A 696 13.42 -6.52 1.24
CA PHE A 696 13.07 -7.93 1.11
C PHE A 696 11.60 -8.18 1.48
N THR A 697 11.03 -9.23 0.90
CA THR A 697 9.68 -9.73 1.15
C THR A 697 9.69 -10.77 2.29
N ARG A 698 8.58 -10.86 3.04
CA ARG A 698 8.33 -11.96 4.00
C ARG A 698 6.81 -12.17 4.17
N PRO A 699 6.35 -13.39 4.44
CA PRO A 699 4.95 -13.64 4.77
C PRO A 699 4.47 -12.91 6.03
N ALA A 700 3.16 -12.69 6.09
CA ALA A 700 2.45 -12.04 7.19
C ALA A 700 1.27 -12.93 7.64
N SER A 701 1.05 -13.11 8.95
CA SER A 701 -0.05 -13.97 9.41
C SER A 701 -0.67 -13.64 10.76
N ASP A 702 -1.85 -14.20 10.98
CA ASP A 702 -2.55 -14.26 12.27
C ASP A 702 -3.01 -12.88 12.75
N PHE A 703 -4.01 -12.36 12.03
CA PHE A 703 -4.68 -11.08 12.27
C PHE A 703 -6.00 -11.28 13.02
N TYR A 704 -6.20 -10.54 14.11
CA TYR A 704 -7.37 -10.58 14.98
C TYR A 704 -8.01 -9.19 15.01
N VAL A 705 -8.92 -8.94 14.09
CA VAL A 705 -9.56 -7.64 13.86
C VAL A 705 -10.99 -7.69 14.38
N ARG A 706 -11.40 -6.77 15.26
CA ARG A 706 -12.79 -6.75 15.74
C ARG A 706 -13.34 -5.42 16.20
N ASN A 707 -14.67 -5.31 16.21
CA ASN A 707 -15.37 -4.14 16.76
C ASN A 707 -14.91 -2.85 16.06
N ILE A 708 -14.86 -2.88 14.72
CA ILE A 708 -14.35 -1.80 13.86
C ILE A 708 -15.54 -1.05 13.25
N ILE A 709 -15.62 0.26 13.49
CA ILE A 709 -16.73 1.12 13.09
C ILE A 709 -16.15 2.32 12.34
N GLY A 710 -16.61 2.63 11.13
CA GLY A 710 -16.06 3.81 10.44
C GLY A 710 -16.67 4.22 9.11
N ASP A 711 -16.39 5.47 8.76
CA ASP A 711 -16.65 6.11 7.46
C ASP A 711 -15.30 6.31 6.75
N THR A 712 -15.18 5.84 5.51
CA THR A 712 -13.93 5.87 4.73
C THR A 712 -14.20 6.07 3.23
N ASN A 713 -13.30 6.80 2.56
CA ASN A 713 -13.33 6.90 1.11
C ASN A 713 -12.68 5.69 0.38
N CYS A 714 -11.92 4.83 1.07
CA CYS A 714 -11.56 3.51 0.55
C CYS A 714 -12.33 2.39 1.26
N ASN A 715 -11.68 1.60 2.12
CA ASN A 715 -12.21 0.37 2.70
C ASN A 715 -12.10 0.36 4.24
N LEU A 716 -13.08 -0.26 4.91
CA LEU A 716 -12.99 -0.47 6.37
C LEU A 716 -12.01 -1.59 6.72
N PHE A 717 -11.95 -2.63 5.88
CA PHE A 717 -10.93 -3.66 5.92
C PHE A 717 -10.45 -3.99 4.49
N GLN A 718 -9.14 -4.01 4.26
CA GLN A 718 -8.56 -4.44 2.98
C GLN A 718 -7.32 -5.32 3.20
N ILE A 719 -7.26 -6.47 2.53
CA ILE A 719 -6.00 -7.17 2.29
C ILE A 719 -5.42 -6.70 0.95
N GLY A 720 -4.19 -6.18 0.96
CA GLY A 720 -3.54 -5.55 -0.19
C GLY A 720 -3.74 -4.02 -0.26
N SER A 721 -3.50 -3.35 -1.39
CA SER A 721 -3.23 -3.89 -2.73
C SER A 721 -1.85 -4.58 -2.85
N GLU A 722 -0.94 -4.15 -2.00
CA GLU A 722 0.43 -4.59 -1.82
C GLU A 722 0.44 -6.03 -1.31
N THR A 723 0.75 -6.96 -2.20
CA THR A 723 0.63 -8.41 -1.99
C THR A 723 1.85 -9.15 -2.52
N ALA A 724 3.03 -8.65 -2.13
CA ALA A 724 4.34 -9.08 -2.59
C ALA A 724 4.83 -10.39 -1.94
N ASP A 725 4.20 -10.83 -0.84
CA ASP A 725 4.41 -12.15 -0.22
C ASP A 725 3.12 -12.63 0.50
N ASP A 726 3.07 -13.91 0.89
CA ASP A 726 1.85 -14.57 1.38
C ASP A 726 1.23 -13.90 2.64
N ILE A 727 -0.11 -13.80 2.66
CA ILE A 727 -0.89 -13.23 3.78
C ILE A 727 -1.91 -14.28 4.27
N ARG A 728 -1.85 -14.65 5.55
CA ARG A 728 -2.60 -15.81 6.08
C ARG A 728 -3.38 -15.51 7.35
N ASN A 729 -4.47 -16.27 7.56
CA ASN A 729 -5.19 -16.36 8.84
C ASN A 729 -5.68 -14.99 9.36
N ALA A 730 -6.61 -14.36 8.66
CA ALA A 730 -7.26 -13.14 9.14
C ALA A 730 -8.67 -13.43 9.64
N TYR A 731 -8.94 -13.07 10.90
CA TYR A 731 -10.24 -13.20 11.55
C TYR A 731 -10.78 -11.80 11.83
N VAL A 732 -11.92 -11.47 11.21
CA VAL A 732 -12.56 -10.16 11.27
C VAL A 732 -13.97 -10.34 11.82
N ASP A 733 -14.24 -9.88 13.04
CA ASP A 733 -15.53 -10.11 13.71
C ASP A 733 -16.17 -8.78 14.19
N ASN A 734 -17.49 -8.64 14.15
CA ASN A 734 -18.24 -7.43 14.53
C ASN A 734 -17.75 -6.14 13.83
N ILE A 735 -18.03 -5.96 12.53
CA ILE A 735 -17.75 -4.69 11.81
C ILE A 735 -19.01 -3.88 11.50
N TYR A 736 -18.89 -2.56 11.49
CA TYR A 736 -19.95 -1.63 11.11
C TYR A 736 -19.39 -0.56 10.13
N VAL A 737 -19.60 -0.76 8.84
CA VAL A 737 -19.27 0.24 7.81
C VAL A 737 -20.35 1.31 7.81
N LEU A 738 -20.00 2.52 8.26
CA LEU A 738 -20.90 3.68 8.27
C LEU A 738 -21.15 4.21 6.85
N ALA A 739 -20.07 4.22 6.05
CA ALA A 739 -20.05 4.48 4.61
C ALA A 739 -18.68 4.09 4.01
N GLY A 740 -18.63 3.78 2.71
CA GLY A 740 -17.42 3.30 2.02
C GLY A 740 -17.41 3.63 0.52
N ASN A 741 -16.50 4.50 0.04
CA ASN A 741 -16.48 4.87 -1.39
C ASN A 741 -15.73 3.86 -2.30
N LYS A 742 -14.90 2.96 -1.77
CA LYS A 742 -14.33 1.82 -2.51
C LYS A 742 -15.06 0.54 -2.15
N ALA A 743 -14.82 -0.04 -0.98
CA ALA A 743 -15.53 -1.24 -0.52
C ALA A 743 -15.78 -1.27 0.99
N GLY A 744 -16.56 -2.25 1.47
CA GLY A 744 -16.70 -2.53 2.90
C GLY A 744 -15.58 -3.45 3.39
N PHE A 745 -15.50 -4.61 2.76
CA PHE A 745 -14.52 -5.66 3.00
C PHE A 745 -13.83 -6.05 1.69
N SER A 746 -12.50 -5.88 1.61
CA SER A 746 -11.71 -5.99 0.39
C SER A 746 -10.56 -7.02 0.51
N ILE A 747 -10.31 -7.74 -0.57
CA ILE A 747 -9.12 -8.58 -0.78
C ILE A 747 -8.66 -8.35 -2.22
N SER A 748 -7.47 -7.79 -2.41
CA SER A 748 -6.94 -7.42 -3.73
C SER A 748 -5.54 -8.00 -3.92
N THR A 749 -5.44 -9.15 -4.60
CA THR A 749 -4.17 -9.87 -4.76
C THR A 749 -3.57 -9.63 -6.15
N ASN A 750 -2.47 -8.88 -6.17
CA ASN A 750 -1.95 -8.23 -7.36
C ASN A 750 -0.49 -8.62 -7.66
N ASP A 751 0.31 -8.86 -6.62
CA ASP A 751 1.76 -8.97 -6.73
C ASP A 751 2.28 -10.42 -6.53
N GLY A 752 1.38 -11.40 -6.61
CA GLY A 752 1.70 -12.83 -6.72
C GLY A 752 1.67 -13.66 -5.43
N ALA A 753 1.21 -13.09 -4.32
CA ALA A 753 1.02 -13.78 -3.05
C ALA A 753 -0.07 -14.88 -3.04
N THR A 754 0.01 -15.76 -2.05
CA THR A 754 -1.13 -16.55 -1.55
C THR A 754 -1.82 -15.76 -0.45
N VAL A 755 -3.11 -15.44 -0.63
CA VAL A 755 -3.99 -14.93 0.43
C VAL A 755 -4.96 -16.04 0.83
N GLU A 756 -4.88 -16.53 2.06
CA GLU A 756 -5.68 -17.68 2.48
C GLU A 756 -6.14 -17.69 3.94
N ASN A 757 -7.26 -18.39 4.18
CA ASN A 757 -7.90 -18.58 5.48
C ASN A 757 -8.40 -17.26 6.06
N ILE A 758 -9.33 -16.62 5.34
CA ILE A 758 -9.88 -15.31 5.69
C ILE A 758 -11.34 -15.47 6.13
N TYR A 759 -11.68 -14.90 7.30
CA TYR A 759 -12.96 -15.10 7.94
C TYR A 759 -13.60 -13.76 8.34
N LEU A 760 -14.88 -13.57 8.00
CA LEU A 760 -15.74 -12.50 8.50
C LEU A 760 -16.86 -13.10 9.36
N ASN A 761 -17.00 -12.61 10.60
CA ASN A 761 -18.01 -13.03 11.58
C ASN A 761 -17.97 -14.54 11.91
N SER A 762 -16.76 -15.01 12.18
CA SER A 762 -16.44 -16.35 12.68
C SER A 762 -16.63 -16.54 14.18
N GLY A 763 -16.56 -15.44 14.96
CA GLY A 763 -16.51 -15.48 16.42
C GLY A 763 -15.17 -16.00 16.97
N LYS A 764 -14.10 -15.92 16.18
CA LYS A 764 -12.75 -16.38 16.54
C LYS A 764 -12.03 -15.37 17.43
N THR A 765 -12.28 -14.07 17.26
CA THR A 765 -11.66 -13.01 18.07
C THR A 765 -12.41 -12.74 19.37
N GLY A 766 -13.64 -13.26 19.51
CA GLY A 766 -14.52 -13.05 20.65
C GLY A 766 -16.00 -13.29 20.28
N PRO A 767 -16.95 -12.97 21.17
CA PRO A 767 -18.37 -13.14 20.90
C PRO A 767 -18.85 -12.32 19.70
N ILE A 768 -19.64 -12.95 18.82
CA ILE A 768 -20.50 -12.23 17.89
C ILE A 768 -21.71 -11.74 18.67
N HIS A 769 -21.89 -10.43 18.72
CA HIS A 769 -23.02 -9.80 19.41
C HIS A 769 -24.15 -9.42 18.45
N HIS A 770 -23.79 -9.05 17.22
CA HIS A 770 -24.67 -8.53 16.18
C HIS A 770 -24.15 -8.98 14.81
N GLU A 771 -25.02 -9.02 13.80
CA GLU A 771 -24.62 -9.19 12.40
C GLU A 771 -23.72 -8.02 11.95
N ALA A 772 -22.71 -8.29 11.14
CA ALA A 772 -21.88 -7.23 10.58
C ALA A 772 -22.72 -6.32 9.68
N GLN A 773 -22.59 -5.01 9.83
CA GLN A 773 -23.41 -4.02 9.11
C GLN A 773 -22.57 -3.35 8.03
N MET A 774 -23.09 -3.27 6.81
CA MET A 774 -22.51 -2.43 5.76
C MET A 774 -23.56 -1.47 5.20
N ARG A 775 -23.45 -0.19 5.54
CA ARG A 775 -24.32 0.88 5.02
C ARG A 775 -23.52 1.78 4.08
N ARG A 776 -24.20 2.39 3.08
CA ARG A 776 -23.66 3.52 2.27
C ARG A 776 -22.28 3.22 1.65
N THR A 777 -22.14 1.96 1.22
CA THR A 777 -20.88 1.37 0.76
C THR A 777 -21.01 0.99 -0.72
N ARG A 778 -20.02 1.33 -1.55
CA ARG A 778 -20.08 1.14 -3.01
C ARG A 778 -20.09 -0.33 -3.42
N ALA A 779 -19.06 -1.07 -3.03
CA ALA A 779 -18.95 -2.52 -3.19
C ALA A 779 -18.89 -3.16 -1.80
N PRO A 780 -19.95 -3.81 -1.29
CA PRO A 780 -19.92 -4.40 0.05
C PRO A 780 -18.75 -5.37 0.22
N PHE A 781 -18.57 -6.24 -0.78
CA PHE A 781 -17.42 -7.11 -0.93
C PHE A 781 -16.67 -6.80 -2.23
N PHE A 782 -15.34 -6.76 -2.16
CA PHE A 782 -14.46 -6.67 -3.32
C PHE A 782 -13.32 -7.67 -3.19
N ILE A 783 -13.51 -8.87 -3.75
CA ILE A 783 -12.48 -9.92 -3.79
C ILE A 783 -11.97 -9.98 -5.23
N SER A 784 -10.68 -9.66 -5.45
CA SER A 784 -10.09 -9.58 -6.78
C SER A 784 -8.68 -10.13 -6.86
N ILE A 785 -8.33 -10.61 -8.06
CA ILE A 785 -6.96 -10.93 -8.48
C ILE A 785 -6.60 -10.03 -9.67
N SER A 786 -5.36 -9.55 -9.75
CA SER A 786 -4.82 -8.87 -10.94
C SER A 786 -3.40 -9.37 -11.29
N ASN A 787 -2.94 -9.05 -12.49
CA ASN A 787 -1.57 -9.31 -12.94
C ASN A 787 -0.74 -8.03 -12.85
N ARG A 788 -0.14 -7.78 -11.68
CA ARG A 788 0.60 -6.54 -11.36
C ARG A 788 2.08 -6.81 -11.07
N GLY A 789 2.38 -7.78 -10.19
CA GLY A 789 3.73 -8.35 -10.05
C GLY A 789 4.82 -7.42 -9.50
N ARG A 790 4.49 -6.48 -8.60
CA ARG A 790 5.46 -5.53 -8.01
C ARG A 790 6.27 -6.15 -6.87
N VAL A 791 7.04 -7.18 -7.20
CA VAL A 791 8.04 -7.78 -6.30
C VAL A 791 9.44 -7.34 -6.70
N ILE A 792 10.41 -7.52 -5.80
CA ILE A 792 11.83 -7.46 -6.15
C ILE A 792 12.10 -8.54 -7.21
N GLY A 793 12.76 -8.17 -8.30
CA GLY A 793 12.95 -9.02 -9.48
C GLY A 793 11.75 -9.09 -10.43
N GLY A 794 10.61 -8.48 -10.09
CA GLY A 794 9.43 -8.42 -10.95
C GLY A 794 9.66 -7.58 -12.20
N GLN A 795 9.21 -8.10 -13.35
CA GLN A 795 9.27 -7.49 -14.68
C GLN A 795 7.88 -7.40 -15.30
N ALA A 796 7.68 -6.46 -16.22
CA ALA A 796 6.46 -6.31 -16.98
C ALA A 796 6.73 -5.80 -18.41
N GLN A 797 5.91 -6.23 -19.37
CA GLN A 797 6.00 -5.83 -20.77
C GLN A 797 4.65 -5.29 -21.26
N ARG A 798 4.66 -4.25 -22.09
CA ARG A 798 3.46 -3.77 -22.79
C ARG A 798 3.15 -4.71 -23.96
N MET A 799 1.96 -5.29 -23.96
CA MET A 799 1.53 -6.34 -24.87
C MET A 799 0.15 -6.05 -25.45
N LYS A 800 -0.08 -6.50 -26.69
CA LYS A 800 -1.40 -6.52 -27.32
C LYS A 800 -1.95 -7.93 -27.32
N PHE A 801 -3.17 -8.09 -26.81
CA PHE A 801 -3.81 -9.39 -26.60
C PHE A 801 -5.33 -9.27 -26.81
N MET A 802 -6.01 -10.39 -27.01
CA MET A 802 -7.46 -10.45 -27.15
C MET A 802 -8.12 -10.89 -25.84
N GLU A 803 -9.11 -10.13 -25.39
CA GLU A 803 -9.88 -10.38 -24.17
C GLU A 803 -11.37 -10.32 -24.54
N ASN A 804 -12.07 -11.46 -24.48
CA ASN A 804 -13.51 -11.55 -24.78
C ASN A 804 -13.91 -10.92 -26.15
N GLY A 805 -13.04 -11.02 -27.15
CA GLY A 805 -13.22 -10.43 -28.49
C GLY A 805 -12.73 -8.98 -28.65
N VAL A 806 -12.34 -8.31 -27.56
CA VAL A 806 -11.78 -6.94 -27.56
C VAL A 806 -10.25 -7.00 -27.59
N GLN A 807 -9.60 -6.18 -28.43
CA GLN A 807 -8.14 -6.02 -28.37
C GLN A 807 -7.74 -5.08 -27.22
N ARG A 808 -6.88 -5.55 -26.33
CA ARG A 808 -6.21 -4.76 -25.28
C ARG A 808 -4.80 -4.38 -25.72
N ASP A 809 -4.23 -3.35 -25.09
CA ASP A 809 -2.86 -2.85 -25.29
C ASP A 809 -2.34 -2.29 -23.96
N GLU A 810 -1.84 -3.18 -23.09
CA GLU A 810 -1.64 -2.91 -21.66
C GLU A 810 -0.31 -3.47 -21.17
N LEU A 811 0.17 -2.96 -20.03
CA LEU A 811 1.33 -3.50 -19.32
C LEU A 811 0.88 -4.74 -18.52
N LEU A 812 1.62 -5.84 -18.63
CA LEU A 812 1.37 -7.10 -17.92
C LEU A 812 2.68 -7.63 -17.32
N SER A 813 2.64 -8.23 -16.12
CA SER A 813 3.83 -8.90 -15.57
C SER A 813 4.12 -10.19 -16.35
N THR A 814 5.41 -10.47 -16.52
CA THR A 814 5.92 -11.54 -17.39
C THR A 814 6.65 -12.65 -16.63
N ASN A 815 7.16 -12.38 -15.42
CA ASN A 815 7.99 -13.30 -14.63
C ASN A 815 7.52 -13.46 -13.17
N VAL A 816 6.27 -13.07 -12.89
CA VAL A 816 5.61 -13.25 -11.58
C VAL A 816 4.33 -14.04 -11.81
N ASN A 817 4.08 -15.05 -10.98
CA ASN A 817 2.86 -15.86 -11.05
C ASN A 817 1.64 -15.05 -10.62
N ILE A 818 0.46 -15.39 -11.16
CA ILE A 818 -0.82 -14.88 -10.64
C ILE A 818 -0.95 -15.30 -9.16
N GLY A 819 -1.58 -14.47 -8.33
CA GLY A 819 -1.83 -14.84 -6.94
C GLY A 819 -2.72 -16.07 -6.77
N HIS A 820 -2.90 -16.48 -5.52
CA HIS A 820 -3.97 -17.38 -5.09
C HIS A 820 -4.80 -16.66 -4.04
N VAL A 821 -6.13 -16.70 -4.15
CA VAL A 821 -7.05 -16.23 -3.11
C VAL A 821 -7.95 -17.40 -2.76
N ARG A 822 -7.91 -17.89 -1.51
CA ARG A 822 -8.67 -19.09 -1.16
C ARG A 822 -9.11 -19.23 0.29
N ASN A 823 -10.07 -20.13 0.51
CA ASN A 823 -10.61 -20.46 1.83
C ASN A 823 -11.17 -19.20 2.52
N ILE A 824 -12.15 -18.57 1.87
CA ILE A 824 -12.78 -17.34 2.31
C ILE A 824 -14.16 -17.68 2.88
N TYR A 825 -14.45 -17.23 4.11
CA TYR A 825 -15.69 -17.54 4.82
C TYR A 825 -16.32 -16.25 5.36
N ILE A 826 -17.51 -15.92 4.86
CA ILE A 826 -18.25 -14.72 5.20
C ILE A 826 -19.60 -15.15 5.77
N LYS A 827 -19.93 -14.67 6.98
CA LYS A 827 -21.11 -15.12 7.71
C LYS A 827 -21.85 -13.97 8.41
N ASP A 828 -23.16 -14.07 8.57
CA ASP A 828 -24.00 -13.17 9.40
C ASP A 828 -23.75 -11.67 9.09
N VAL A 829 -24.14 -11.21 7.88
CA VAL A 829 -23.90 -9.84 7.39
C VAL A 829 -25.17 -9.22 6.79
N ASN A 830 -25.55 -8.03 7.26
CA ASN A 830 -26.60 -7.19 6.67
C ASN A 830 -25.99 -6.04 5.86
N ILE A 831 -26.48 -5.84 4.64
CA ILE A 831 -25.96 -4.88 3.67
C ILE A 831 -27.12 -4.02 3.13
N GLU A 832 -27.04 -2.72 3.34
CA GLU A 832 -28.07 -1.76 2.93
C GLU A 832 -27.47 -0.53 2.25
N GLN A 833 -28.30 0.19 1.47
CA GLN A 833 -27.97 1.51 0.93
C GLN A 833 -26.68 1.49 0.07
N VAL A 834 -26.53 0.52 -0.84
CA VAL A 834 -25.29 0.30 -1.62
C VAL A 834 -25.04 1.42 -2.66
N TYR A 835 -24.13 2.36 -2.32
CA TYR A 835 -23.59 3.44 -3.17
C TYR A 835 -22.35 4.09 -2.51
N GLN A 836 -21.60 4.94 -3.24
CA GLN A 836 -20.53 5.79 -2.68
C GLN A 836 -21.12 6.88 -1.75
N GLY A 837 -21.21 6.61 -0.45
CA GLY A 837 -21.85 7.50 0.53
C GLY A 837 -20.93 8.15 1.58
N SER A 838 -19.60 8.04 1.46
CA SER A 838 -18.66 8.55 2.47
C SER A 838 -18.64 10.07 2.57
N GLN A 839 -18.53 10.58 3.81
CA GLN A 839 -18.45 12.02 4.10
C GLN A 839 -17.01 12.55 4.05
N TYR A 840 -16.02 11.76 3.60
CA TYR A 840 -14.63 12.21 3.54
C TYR A 840 -14.48 13.54 2.79
N GLY A 841 -15.04 13.64 1.59
CA GLY A 841 -14.97 14.84 0.74
C GLY A 841 -15.83 16.03 1.20
N ASP A 842 -16.79 15.83 2.11
CA ASP A 842 -17.60 16.91 2.68
C ASP A 842 -18.11 16.56 4.10
N PRO A 843 -17.38 16.94 5.16
CA PRO A 843 -17.79 16.68 6.56
C PRO A 843 -19.03 17.46 7.02
N SER A 844 -19.62 18.34 6.20
CA SER A 844 -20.80 19.10 6.62
C SER A 844 -22.13 18.33 6.46
N LYS A 845 -22.10 17.12 5.88
CA LYS A 845 -23.30 16.37 5.46
C LYS A 845 -23.34 14.95 6.06
N ARG A 846 -24.15 14.76 7.11
CA ARG A 846 -24.40 13.45 7.74
C ARG A 846 -25.87 13.04 7.61
N TRP A 847 -26.24 11.99 6.86
CA TRP A 847 -25.50 11.29 5.79
C TRP A 847 -25.79 11.94 4.44
N VAL A 848 -24.93 11.76 3.44
CA VAL A 848 -25.25 12.19 2.05
C VAL A 848 -26.29 11.20 1.47
N PRO A 849 -27.54 11.62 1.17
CA PRO A 849 -28.53 10.70 0.62
C PRO A 849 -28.19 10.28 -0.81
N TYR A 850 -28.68 9.11 -1.24
CA TYR A 850 -28.50 8.68 -2.63
C TYR A 850 -29.29 9.57 -3.61
N THR A 851 -28.59 10.06 -4.63
CA THR A 851 -29.13 10.82 -5.76
C THR A 851 -28.65 10.24 -7.08
N ASN A 852 -27.33 10.13 -7.23
CA ASN A 852 -26.66 9.78 -8.49
C ASN A 852 -25.19 9.31 -8.29
N GLN A 853 -24.79 9.01 -7.06
CA GLN A 853 -23.44 8.52 -6.73
C GLN A 853 -23.18 7.15 -7.37
N SER A 854 -21.91 6.82 -7.62
CA SER A 854 -21.53 5.52 -8.17
C SER A 854 -21.96 4.37 -7.26
N LYS A 855 -22.36 3.26 -7.86
CA LYS A 855 -22.71 2.00 -7.20
C LYS A 855 -21.73 0.92 -7.66
N ALA A 856 -21.79 -0.24 -7.03
CA ALA A 856 -21.30 -1.51 -7.57
C ALA A 856 -22.21 -2.64 -7.03
N THR A 857 -21.89 -3.87 -7.40
CA THR A 857 -22.38 -5.08 -6.73
C THR A 857 -21.22 -5.69 -5.92
N PRO A 858 -21.46 -6.59 -4.95
CA PRO A 858 -20.47 -7.55 -4.48
C PRO A 858 -19.72 -8.26 -5.63
N ILE A 859 -18.39 -8.10 -5.67
CA ILE A 859 -17.51 -8.59 -6.73
C ILE A 859 -16.62 -9.72 -6.19
N ILE A 860 -16.59 -10.86 -6.90
CA ILE A 860 -15.64 -11.95 -6.69
C ILE A 860 -15.00 -12.30 -8.04
N ALA A 861 -13.87 -11.67 -8.38
CA ALA A 861 -13.25 -11.75 -9.71
C ALA A 861 -11.83 -12.31 -9.65
N GLY A 862 -11.67 -13.58 -10.02
CA GLY A 862 -10.37 -14.13 -10.42
C GLY A 862 -9.90 -13.51 -11.74
N TYR A 863 -8.67 -13.83 -12.14
CA TYR A 863 -8.00 -13.19 -13.28
C TYR A 863 -7.67 -14.20 -14.39
N LYS A 864 -7.89 -13.79 -15.64
CA LYS A 864 -7.49 -14.56 -16.83
C LYS A 864 -6.54 -13.77 -17.72
N VAL A 865 -5.45 -14.41 -18.14
CA VAL A 865 -4.58 -13.91 -19.21
C VAL A 865 -5.34 -14.03 -20.54
N GLY A 866 -5.46 -12.93 -21.27
CA GLY A 866 -6.07 -12.91 -22.59
C GLY A 866 -5.21 -13.59 -23.67
N GLU A 867 -5.83 -13.93 -24.79
CA GLU A 867 -5.17 -14.64 -25.90
C GLU A 867 -4.08 -13.77 -26.53
N GLY A 868 -2.84 -14.29 -26.56
CA GLY A 868 -1.65 -13.52 -26.95
C GLY A 868 -0.98 -12.73 -25.80
N GLY A 869 -1.49 -12.85 -24.58
CA GLY A 869 -0.82 -12.37 -23.36
C GLY A 869 0.41 -13.21 -22.96
N PRO A 870 1.08 -12.87 -21.84
CA PRO A 870 2.30 -13.54 -21.40
C PRO A 870 2.05 -14.96 -20.91
N GLN A 871 2.99 -15.87 -21.21
CA GLN A 871 3.10 -17.13 -20.50
C GLN A 871 3.82 -16.90 -19.17
N LEU A 872 3.18 -17.25 -18.05
CA LEU A 872 3.72 -17.04 -16.70
C LEU A 872 4.54 -18.25 -16.22
N PRO A 873 5.45 -18.08 -15.23
CA PRO A 873 6.41 -19.13 -14.85
C PRO A 873 5.80 -20.47 -14.41
N ASP A 874 4.66 -20.46 -13.71
CA ASP A 874 3.94 -21.68 -13.31
C ASP A 874 3.04 -22.29 -14.41
N GLY A 875 2.96 -21.64 -15.57
CA GLY A 875 2.15 -22.08 -16.71
C GLY A 875 0.65 -21.82 -16.60
N ARG A 876 0.15 -21.18 -15.53
CA ARG A 876 -1.28 -20.82 -15.42
C ARG A 876 -1.62 -19.62 -16.29
N SER A 877 -2.68 -19.76 -17.09
CA SER A 877 -3.35 -18.64 -17.78
C SER A 877 -4.57 -18.11 -17.03
N ILE A 878 -4.97 -18.74 -15.91
CA ILE A 878 -6.10 -18.32 -15.06
C ILE A 878 -5.71 -18.50 -13.59
N GLY A 879 -5.90 -17.45 -12.79
CA GLY A 879 -5.96 -17.52 -11.33
C GLY A 879 -7.42 -17.58 -10.89
N TYR A 880 -7.90 -18.79 -10.60
CA TYR A 880 -9.20 -18.98 -9.96
C TYR A 880 -9.14 -18.52 -8.50
N ILE A 881 -10.22 -17.92 -8.00
CA ILE A 881 -10.46 -17.78 -6.57
C ILE A 881 -11.05 -19.10 -6.08
N GLU A 882 -10.54 -19.67 -4.98
CA GLU A 882 -10.87 -21.05 -4.56
C GLU A 882 -11.61 -21.09 -3.20
N ASN A 883 -12.65 -21.92 -3.06
CA ASN A 883 -13.36 -22.17 -1.79
C ASN A 883 -13.88 -20.88 -1.09
N VAL A 884 -14.79 -20.15 -1.73
CA VAL A 884 -15.47 -18.97 -1.17
C VAL A 884 -16.85 -19.34 -0.64
N ASN A 885 -17.21 -18.88 0.56
CA ASN A 885 -18.47 -19.24 1.22
C ASN A 885 -19.16 -18.01 1.82
N PHE A 886 -20.44 -17.82 1.51
CA PHE A 886 -21.33 -16.82 2.09
C PHE A 886 -22.50 -17.52 2.80
N GLU A 887 -22.69 -17.28 4.10
CA GLU A 887 -23.80 -17.82 4.90
C GLU A 887 -24.53 -16.72 5.68
N ASN A 888 -25.87 -16.65 5.59
CA ASN A 888 -26.67 -15.59 6.23
C ASN A 888 -26.21 -14.18 5.81
N VAL A 889 -26.42 -13.85 4.53
CA VAL A 889 -26.06 -12.54 3.97
C VAL A 889 -27.27 -11.94 3.28
N ASP A 890 -27.74 -10.80 3.79
CA ASP A 890 -28.90 -10.08 3.26
C ASP A 890 -28.46 -8.75 2.63
N ILE A 891 -28.95 -8.48 1.40
CA ILE A 891 -28.50 -7.33 0.59
C ILE A 891 -29.68 -6.53 0.03
N LEU A 892 -29.71 -5.23 0.34
CA LEU A 892 -30.59 -4.23 -0.27
C LEU A 892 -29.78 -3.17 -1.03
N VAL A 893 -29.74 -3.29 -2.36
CA VAL A 893 -29.07 -2.30 -3.24
C VAL A 893 -29.99 -1.15 -3.63
N LYS A 894 -29.43 -0.02 -4.07
CA LYS A 894 -30.24 1.08 -4.63
C LYS A 894 -30.96 0.74 -5.93
N GLY A 895 -30.47 -0.25 -6.68
CA GLY A 895 -31.07 -0.70 -7.94
C GLY A 895 -31.04 0.36 -9.04
N GLY A 896 -31.93 0.27 -10.02
CA GLY A 896 -32.10 1.29 -11.06
C GLY A 896 -31.23 1.14 -12.31
N ASN A 897 -30.63 -0.03 -12.54
CA ASN A 897 -29.94 -0.38 -13.79
C ASN A 897 -30.87 -1.16 -14.76
N SER A 898 -30.48 -1.19 -16.02
CA SER A 898 -31.28 -1.66 -17.17
C SER A 898 -31.00 -3.11 -17.57
N TYR A 899 -31.86 -3.70 -18.40
CA TYR A 899 -31.63 -5.05 -18.93
C TYR A 899 -30.39 -5.12 -19.84
N ALA A 900 -30.06 -4.01 -20.52
CA ALA A 900 -28.82 -3.89 -21.30
C ALA A 900 -27.57 -4.02 -20.42
N ASP A 901 -27.58 -3.44 -19.20
CA ASP A 901 -26.46 -3.56 -18.25
C ASP A 901 -26.18 -5.03 -17.84
N SER A 902 -27.19 -5.91 -17.93
CA SER A 902 -27.05 -7.35 -17.62
C SER A 902 -26.20 -8.13 -18.63
N HIS A 903 -25.86 -7.52 -19.76
CA HIS A 903 -25.04 -8.10 -20.83
C HIS A 903 -23.59 -7.61 -20.81
N ILE A 904 -23.25 -6.68 -19.89
CA ILE A 904 -21.89 -6.14 -19.78
C ILE A 904 -20.93 -7.23 -19.29
N SER A 905 -19.80 -7.37 -19.98
CA SER A 905 -18.67 -8.20 -19.56
C SER A 905 -17.56 -7.28 -19.05
N PRO A 906 -17.36 -7.15 -17.72
CA PRO A 906 -16.27 -6.34 -17.17
C PRO A 906 -14.89 -6.78 -17.68
N PRO A 907 -13.88 -5.88 -17.75
CA PRO A 907 -12.53 -6.21 -18.21
C PRO A 907 -11.79 -7.18 -17.26
N GLU A 908 -10.63 -7.67 -17.69
CA GLU A 908 -9.62 -8.23 -16.80
C GLU A 908 -8.73 -7.12 -16.20
N LEU A 909 -8.11 -7.38 -15.05
CA LEU A 909 -7.24 -6.43 -14.34
C LEU A 909 -5.76 -6.68 -14.65
N GLY A 910 -5.22 -5.94 -15.61
CA GLY A 910 -3.77 -5.88 -15.89
C GLY A 910 -2.98 -4.99 -14.92
N VAL A 911 -1.71 -4.69 -15.23
CA VAL A 911 -0.88 -3.83 -14.37
C VAL A 911 -1.56 -2.49 -14.17
N GLY A 912 -1.60 -2.01 -12.93
CA GLY A 912 -2.13 -0.70 -12.56
C GLY A 912 -3.66 -0.56 -12.59
N LYS A 913 -4.42 -1.63 -12.89
CA LYS A 913 -5.85 -1.73 -12.60
C LYS A 913 -6.06 -2.67 -11.40
N TYR A 914 -6.79 -2.23 -10.39
CA TYR A 914 -7.01 -2.98 -9.14
C TYR A 914 -8.16 -2.45 -8.28
N ASN A 915 -8.97 -1.51 -8.78
CA ASN A 915 -10.03 -0.84 -8.03
C ASN A 915 -11.41 -1.20 -8.59
N VAL A 916 -12.45 -1.06 -7.75
CA VAL A 916 -13.87 -1.26 -8.12
C VAL A 916 -14.28 -0.48 -9.37
N GLY A 917 -13.68 0.69 -9.60
CA GLY A 917 -13.93 1.52 -10.79
C GLY A 917 -13.46 0.90 -12.10
N ASP A 918 -12.39 0.10 -12.08
CA ASP A 918 -11.77 -0.47 -13.27
C ASP A 918 -12.66 -1.54 -13.93
N PHE A 919 -13.57 -2.16 -13.17
CA PHE A 919 -14.58 -3.09 -13.68
C PHE A 919 -15.83 -2.41 -14.28
N GLY A 920 -15.97 -1.08 -14.23
CA GLY A 920 -17.12 -0.36 -14.76
C GLY A 920 -18.45 -0.75 -14.08
N VAL A 921 -19.44 -1.17 -14.87
CA VAL A 921 -20.75 -1.69 -14.41
C VAL A 921 -20.74 -3.22 -14.48
N GLN A 922 -21.28 -3.88 -13.47
CA GLN A 922 -21.35 -5.35 -13.39
C GLN A 922 -22.73 -5.86 -13.83
N PRO A 923 -22.82 -7.05 -14.46
CA PRO A 923 -24.06 -7.60 -15.01
C PRO A 923 -25.05 -8.15 -13.97
N ALA A 924 -24.68 -8.13 -12.69
CA ALA A 924 -25.54 -8.50 -11.57
C ALA A 924 -25.86 -7.30 -10.67
N TYR A 925 -27.02 -7.30 -10.03
CA TYR A 925 -27.31 -6.39 -8.92
C TYR A 925 -26.87 -6.99 -7.57
N GLY A 926 -27.07 -8.29 -7.35
CA GLY A 926 -26.83 -8.97 -6.06
C GLY A 926 -25.41 -9.47 -5.86
N PHE A 927 -24.90 -10.35 -6.75
CA PHE A 927 -23.52 -10.83 -6.76
C PHE A 927 -23.02 -11.10 -8.19
N TRP A 928 -21.83 -10.63 -8.51
CA TRP A 928 -21.11 -11.03 -9.73
C TRP A 928 -19.83 -11.79 -9.38
N ALA A 929 -19.72 -13.02 -9.91
CA ALA A 929 -18.56 -13.89 -9.73
C ALA A 929 -17.97 -14.31 -11.08
N ARG A 930 -16.65 -14.17 -11.24
CA ARG A 930 -15.89 -14.63 -12.42
C ARG A 930 -14.62 -15.37 -12.02
N HIS A 931 -14.29 -16.46 -12.72
CA HIS A 931 -13.11 -17.30 -12.47
C HIS A 931 -13.04 -17.76 -10.99
N VAL A 932 -14.04 -18.54 -10.56
CA VAL A 932 -14.13 -19.07 -9.18
C VAL A 932 -14.30 -20.58 -9.20
N ASP A 933 -13.60 -21.31 -8.34
CA ASP A 933 -13.75 -22.77 -8.17
C ASP A 933 -14.10 -23.12 -6.71
N GLY A 934 -15.30 -23.66 -6.49
CA GLY A 934 -15.87 -23.84 -5.15
C GLY A 934 -16.46 -22.54 -4.60
N LEU A 935 -17.73 -22.28 -4.88
CA LEU A 935 -18.46 -21.09 -4.45
C LEU A 935 -19.80 -21.46 -3.78
N THR A 936 -19.92 -21.21 -2.48
CA THR A 936 -21.14 -21.50 -1.70
C THR A 936 -21.90 -20.22 -1.36
N PHE A 937 -23.19 -20.19 -1.68
CA PHE A 937 -24.16 -19.25 -1.09
C PHE A 937 -25.21 -20.05 -0.32
N LYS A 938 -25.42 -19.70 0.95
CA LYS A 938 -26.28 -20.47 1.87
C LYS A 938 -27.15 -19.54 2.71
N ASN A 939 -28.47 -19.54 2.53
CA ASN A 939 -29.37 -18.59 3.19
C ASN A 939 -28.97 -17.14 2.87
N VAL A 940 -29.19 -16.71 1.62
CA VAL A 940 -28.73 -15.40 1.11
C VAL A 940 -29.88 -14.67 0.41
N THR A 941 -30.04 -13.38 0.72
CA THR A 941 -31.11 -12.52 0.20
C THR A 941 -30.54 -11.41 -0.67
N THR A 942 -31.17 -11.15 -1.82
CA THR A 942 -30.79 -10.06 -2.73
C THR A 942 -32.02 -9.28 -3.20
N ASN A 943 -32.11 -8.01 -2.82
CA ASN A 943 -33.24 -7.10 -3.06
C ASN A 943 -32.76 -5.72 -3.56
N PHE A 944 -33.66 -4.92 -4.12
CA PHE A 944 -33.39 -3.56 -4.61
C PHE A 944 -34.47 -2.54 -4.18
N GLU A 945 -34.08 -1.28 -3.97
CA GLU A 945 -35.01 -0.18 -3.64
C GLU A 945 -35.79 0.34 -4.86
N LYS A 946 -35.12 0.46 -6.01
CA LYS A 946 -35.70 0.75 -7.33
C LYS A 946 -35.47 -0.45 -8.25
N ASN A 947 -36.41 -0.74 -9.16
CA ASN A 947 -36.25 -1.81 -10.15
C ASN A 947 -34.85 -1.84 -10.76
N ASP A 948 -34.24 -3.02 -10.79
CA ASP A 948 -32.96 -3.29 -11.44
C ASP A 948 -33.14 -4.53 -12.32
N ASP A 949 -33.03 -4.35 -13.64
CA ASP A 949 -33.29 -5.41 -14.61
C ASP A 949 -32.07 -6.34 -14.84
N ARG A 950 -31.02 -6.21 -14.03
CA ARG A 950 -29.91 -7.16 -13.98
C ARG A 950 -30.29 -8.43 -13.21
N TYR A 951 -29.49 -9.47 -13.38
CA TYR A 951 -29.68 -10.71 -12.62
C TYR A 951 -29.33 -10.49 -11.14
N ALA A 952 -29.93 -11.27 -10.24
CA ALA A 952 -29.53 -11.32 -8.85
C ALA A 952 -28.12 -11.92 -8.71
N PHE A 953 -27.83 -12.98 -9.46
CA PHE A 953 -26.52 -13.64 -9.51
C PHE A 953 -26.05 -13.82 -10.97
N VAL A 954 -24.78 -13.50 -11.25
CA VAL A 954 -24.11 -13.85 -12.50
C VAL A 954 -22.83 -14.62 -12.19
N LEU A 955 -22.72 -15.83 -12.74
CA LEU A 955 -21.57 -16.73 -12.60
C LEU A 955 -20.92 -16.95 -13.98
N ASP A 956 -19.68 -16.51 -14.17
CA ASP A 956 -18.93 -16.59 -15.45
C ASP A 956 -17.60 -17.35 -15.28
N ASP A 957 -17.43 -18.49 -15.97
CA ASP A 957 -16.36 -19.47 -15.70
C ASP A 957 -16.22 -19.78 -14.20
N VAL A 958 -17.36 -20.16 -13.60
CA VAL A 958 -17.46 -20.64 -12.22
C VAL A 958 -17.62 -22.15 -12.21
N LYS A 959 -16.99 -22.80 -11.24
CA LYS A 959 -16.97 -24.26 -11.09
C LYS A 959 -17.40 -24.66 -9.69
N ASN A 960 -18.05 -25.82 -9.58
CA ASN A 960 -18.35 -26.47 -8.29
C ASN A 960 -19.14 -25.57 -7.31
N ALA A 961 -20.09 -24.78 -7.81
CA ALA A 961 -20.86 -23.83 -6.99
C ALA A 961 -22.14 -24.43 -6.42
N VAL A 962 -22.52 -24.02 -5.20
CA VAL A 962 -23.73 -24.46 -4.51
C VAL A 962 -24.50 -23.24 -3.98
N LEU A 963 -25.70 -23.03 -4.52
CA LEU A 963 -26.63 -21.97 -4.15
C LEU A 963 -27.82 -22.61 -3.42
N ASP A 964 -27.90 -22.46 -2.10
CA ASP A 964 -28.86 -23.16 -1.22
C ASP A 964 -29.68 -22.19 -0.35
N ARG A 965 -31.00 -22.18 -0.49
CA ARG A 965 -31.92 -21.18 0.12
C ARG A 965 -31.54 -19.75 -0.29
N LEU A 966 -31.84 -19.40 -1.54
CA LEU A 966 -31.76 -18.03 -2.03
C LEU A 966 -33.14 -17.36 -2.05
N THR A 967 -33.20 -16.10 -1.63
CA THR A 967 -34.40 -15.27 -1.77
C THR A 967 -34.07 -14.03 -2.61
N MET A 968 -34.60 -13.99 -3.84
CA MET A 968 -34.25 -12.98 -4.85
C MET A 968 -35.45 -12.09 -5.21
N VAL A 969 -35.21 -11.00 -5.95
CA VAL A 969 -36.25 -10.26 -6.66
C VAL A 969 -35.90 -10.27 -8.15
N ILE A 970 -36.90 -10.49 -8.99
CA ILE A 970 -36.75 -10.40 -10.44
C ILE A 970 -37.05 -8.97 -10.90
N GLY A 971 -36.26 -8.47 -11.84
CA GLY A 971 -36.49 -7.18 -12.48
C GLY A 971 -37.82 -7.15 -13.24
N GLU A 972 -38.30 -5.95 -13.57
CA GLU A 972 -39.55 -5.78 -14.31
C GLU A 972 -39.47 -6.23 -15.77
N ASN A 973 -38.31 -6.09 -16.40
CA ASN A 973 -38.06 -6.40 -17.81
C ASN A 973 -37.16 -7.63 -18.02
N ASN A 974 -36.66 -8.24 -16.96
CA ASN A 974 -35.83 -9.45 -17.03
C ASN A 974 -36.68 -10.69 -16.66
N PRO A 975 -36.80 -11.71 -17.54
CA PRO A 975 -37.56 -12.93 -17.25
C PRO A 975 -36.83 -13.94 -16.34
N SER A 976 -35.58 -13.65 -15.93
CA SER A 976 -34.73 -14.57 -15.16
C SER A 976 -34.03 -13.88 -13.97
N VAL A 977 -33.60 -14.65 -12.97
CA VAL A 977 -32.91 -14.16 -11.74
C VAL A 977 -31.45 -14.58 -11.61
N ILE A 978 -31.03 -15.68 -12.24
CA ILE A 978 -29.64 -16.17 -12.21
C ILE A 978 -29.15 -16.33 -13.65
N GLN A 979 -27.91 -15.91 -13.94
CA GLN A 979 -27.23 -16.22 -15.21
C GLN A 979 -26.00 -17.10 -14.96
N LEU A 980 -25.87 -18.18 -15.72
CA LEU A 980 -24.69 -19.04 -15.77
C LEU A 980 -24.04 -18.89 -17.15
N LYS A 981 -22.72 -18.68 -17.19
CA LYS A 981 -21.92 -18.52 -18.41
C LYS A 981 -20.62 -19.29 -18.24
N ASN A 982 -20.24 -20.10 -19.22
CA ASN A 982 -19.03 -20.95 -19.21
C ASN A 982 -18.83 -21.79 -17.93
N SER A 983 -19.91 -22.06 -17.18
CA SER A 983 -19.86 -22.52 -15.80
C SER A 983 -20.25 -23.99 -15.71
N SER A 984 -19.70 -24.72 -14.73
CA SER A 984 -19.83 -26.18 -14.65
C SER A 984 -19.98 -26.72 -13.23
N ASN A 985 -20.68 -27.86 -13.12
CA ASN A 985 -21.05 -28.48 -11.85
C ASN A 985 -21.75 -27.51 -10.87
N ILE A 986 -22.70 -26.74 -11.37
CA ILE A 986 -23.47 -25.75 -10.60
C ILE A 986 -24.72 -26.41 -10.01
N THR A 987 -24.93 -26.27 -8.70
CA THR A 987 -26.15 -26.72 -8.02
C THR A 987 -26.90 -25.51 -7.46
N VAL A 988 -28.20 -25.40 -7.77
CA VAL A 988 -29.12 -24.40 -7.20
C VAL A 988 -30.27 -25.15 -6.56
N LYS A 989 -30.58 -24.91 -5.29
CA LYS A 989 -31.62 -25.65 -4.58
C LYS A 989 -32.33 -24.83 -3.50
N ASN A 990 -33.59 -25.16 -3.24
CA ASN A 990 -34.44 -24.44 -2.28
C ASN A 990 -34.53 -22.92 -2.57
N ALA A 991 -34.30 -22.50 -3.82
CA ALA A 991 -34.23 -21.10 -4.21
C ALA A 991 -35.62 -20.57 -4.61
N ALA A 992 -35.86 -19.27 -4.41
CA ALA A 992 -37.10 -18.64 -4.77
C ALA A 992 -36.92 -17.14 -5.06
N PHE A 993 -37.89 -16.55 -5.76
CA PHE A 993 -37.87 -15.14 -6.13
C PHE A 993 -39.24 -14.46 -6.03
N TYR A 994 -39.24 -13.19 -5.65
CA TYR A 994 -40.43 -12.33 -5.76
C TYR A 994 -40.54 -11.74 -7.16
N LYS A 995 -41.76 -11.63 -7.67
CA LYS A 995 -42.04 -10.96 -8.95
C LYS A 995 -42.14 -9.44 -8.78
N LYS A 996 -41.25 -8.68 -9.42
CA LYS A 996 -41.15 -7.20 -9.47
C LYS A 996 -40.92 -6.46 -8.15
N THR A 997 -41.49 -6.92 -7.04
CA THR A 997 -41.47 -6.21 -5.75
C THR A 997 -41.32 -7.21 -4.61
N TRP A 998 -40.44 -6.89 -3.66
CA TRP A 998 -40.25 -7.66 -2.44
C TRP A 998 -41.56 -7.86 -1.66
N GLY A 999 -41.77 -9.06 -1.09
CA GLY A 999 -42.96 -9.36 -0.28
C GLY A 999 -44.23 -9.71 -1.07
N ASN A 1000 -44.18 -9.73 -2.41
CA ASN A 1000 -45.23 -10.31 -3.25
C ASN A 1000 -45.35 -11.85 -3.03
N GLN A 1001 -46.18 -12.54 -3.81
CA GLN A 1001 -46.16 -14.01 -3.80
C GLN A 1001 -44.78 -14.54 -4.23
N LEU A 1002 -44.09 -15.20 -3.31
CA LEU A 1002 -42.80 -15.84 -3.55
C LEU A 1002 -42.98 -17.02 -4.53
N THR A 1003 -42.20 -17.00 -5.61
CA THR A 1003 -42.20 -18.03 -6.66
C THR A 1003 -41.00 -18.95 -6.47
N PRO A 1004 -41.18 -20.27 -6.23
CA PRO A 1004 -40.06 -21.22 -6.21
C PRO A 1004 -39.33 -21.26 -7.54
N LEU A 1005 -38.00 -21.35 -7.49
CA LEU A 1005 -37.16 -21.70 -8.63
C LEU A 1005 -37.01 -23.23 -8.67
N GLU A 1006 -36.87 -23.80 -9.87
CA GLU A 1006 -36.62 -25.23 -10.03
C GLU A 1006 -35.19 -25.58 -9.59
N ASP A 1007 -35.03 -26.68 -8.84
CA ASP A 1007 -33.73 -27.16 -8.37
C ASP A 1007 -32.85 -27.60 -9.56
N LEU A 1008 -31.67 -27.02 -9.69
CA LEU A 1008 -30.64 -27.39 -10.66
C LEU A 1008 -29.59 -28.26 -9.97
N VAL A 1009 -29.23 -29.40 -10.58
CA VAL A 1009 -28.23 -30.33 -10.04
C VAL A 1009 -27.11 -30.52 -11.07
N ASN A 1010 -25.88 -30.17 -10.66
CA ASN A 1010 -24.65 -30.33 -11.46
C ASN A 1010 -24.71 -29.69 -12.87
N ALA A 1011 -25.48 -28.61 -13.03
CA ALA A 1011 -25.68 -27.91 -14.30
C ALA A 1011 -24.36 -27.42 -14.90
N THR A 1012 -24.25 -27.48 -16.23
CA THR A 1012 -23.07 -27.07 -16.99
C THR A 1012 -23.49 -26.37 -18.27
N VAL A 1013 -22.92 -25.20 -18.56
CA VAL A 1013 -23.38 -24.26 -19.58
C VAL A 1013 -22.19 -23.67 -20.33
N THR A 1014 -22.15 -23.81 -21.66
CA THR A 1014 -21.30 -23.01 -22.55
C THR A 1014 -22.09 -21.79 -23.04
N ASP A 1015 -21.38 -20.71 -23.37
CA ASP A 1015 -21.87 -19.51 -24.08
C ASP A 1015 -22.89 -18.62 -23.34
N GLY A 1016 -23.82 -19.18 -22.55
CA GLY A 1016 -24.67 -18.46 -21.59
C GLY A 1016 -26.11 -19.00 -21.48
N GLN A 1017 -26.63 -19.09 -20.26
CA GLN A 1017 -28.02 -19.49 -19.98
C GLN A 1017 -28.54 -18.81 -18.71
N ALA A 1018 -29.78 -18.29 -18.76
CA ALA A 1018 -30.45 -17.68 -17.63
C ALA A 1018 -31.53 -18.59 -17.01
N TYR A 1019 -31.85 -18.36 -15.73
CA TYR A 1019 -32.71 -19.21 -14.89
C TYR A 1019 -33.70 -18.37 -14.06
N PRO A 1020 -35.02 -18.70 -14.03
CA PRO A 1020 -35.66 -19.76 -14.83
C PRO A 1020 -35.47 -19.49 -16.33
N PRO A 1021 -35.33 -20.53 -17.17
CA PRO A 1021 -35.09 -20.37 -18.59
C PRO A 1021 -36.26 -19.65 -19.24
N ILE A 1022 -35.96 -18.76 -20.19
CA ILE A 1022 -37.01 -18.05 -20.93
C ILE A 1022 -37.82 -19.08 -21.71
N VAL A 1023 -39.11 -19.17 -21.39
CA VAL A 1023 -40.03 -20.08 -22.07
C VAL A 1023 -40.30 -19.51 -23.46
N LYS A 1024 -39.69 -20.12 -24.48
CA LYS A 1024 -39.93 -19.78 -25.87
C LYS A 1024 -41.37 -20.06 -26.26
N ASP A 1025 -42.09 -19.03 -26.70
CA ASP A 1025 -43.41 -19.19 -27.30
C ASP A 1025 -43.27 -19.10 -28.82
N PRO A 1026 -43.52 -20.17 -29.61
CA PRO A 1026 -43.39 -20.10 -31.07
C PRO A 1026 -44.35 -19.08 -31.72
N HIS A 1027 -45.35 -18.57 -30.98
CA HIS A 1027 -46.23 -17.49 -31.42
C HIS A 1027 -45.70 -16.08 -31.05
N ASN A 1028 -44.51 -15.97 -30.45
CA ASN A 1028 -43.97 -14.69 -29.98
C ASN A 1028 -43.67 -13.71 -31.12
N THR A 1029 -44.41 -12.61 -31.15
CA THR A 1029 -44.22 -11.48 -32.07
C THR A 1029 -43.59 -10.25 -31.42
N SER A 1030 -43.28 -10.30 -30.12
CA SER A 1030 -42.69 -9.18 -29.39
C SER A 1030 -41.19 -9.06 -29.66
N ILE A 1031 -40.78 -7.87 -30.10
CA ILE A 1031 -39.38 -7.51 -30.41
C ILE A 1031 -38.71 -6.73 -29.29
N GLN A 1032 -37.38 -6.80 -29.28
CA GLN A 1032 -36.45 -5.94 -28.54
C GLN A 1032 -35.36 -5.43 -29.50
N LEU A 1033 -34.57 -4.44 -29.07
CA LEU A 1033 -33.39 -3.98 -29.82
C LEU A 1033 -32.28 -5.02 -29.73
N LYS A 1034 -31.46 -5.15 -30.78
CA LYS A 1034 -30.34 -6.10 -30.79
C LYS A 1034 -29.21 -5.70 -29.86
N ARG A 1035 -28.54 -6.75 -29.37
CA ARG A 1035 -27.27 -6.71 -28.64
C ARG A 1035 -26.18 -5.84 -29.29
N ASP A 1036 -25.98 -5.95 -30.61
CA ASP A 1036 -24.85 -5.34 -31.33
C ASP A 1036 -25.30 -4.17 -32.22
N GLY A 1037 -25.42 -2.98 -31.63
CA GLY A 1037 -25.66 -1.72 -32.33
C GLY A 1037 -27.12 -1.49 -32.75
N HIS A 1038 -27.63 -0.29 -32.51
CA HIS A 1038 -29.00 0.11 -32.89
C HIS A 1038 -29.11 1.61 -33.21
N ASP A 1039 -28.06 2.18 -33.79
CA ASP A 1039 -27.89 3.63 -34.07
C ASP A 1039 -29.00 4.25 -34.93
N ASN A 1040 -29.83 3.42 -35.57
CA ASN A 1040 -30.96 3.86 -36.39
C ASN A 1040 -32.30 3.85 -35.65
N ILE A 1041 -32.38 3.34 -34.42
CA ILE A 1041 -33.63 3.24 -33.65
C ILE A 1041 -33.52 4.13 -32.40
N THR A 1042 -34.32 5.18 -32.35
CA THR A 1042 -34.32 6.17 -31.26
C THR A 1042 -35.36 5.88 -30.18
N ASN A 1043 -36.38 5.05 -30.48
CA ASN A 1043 -37.28 4.48 -29.48
C ASN A 1043 -37.93 3.18 -29.98
N LEU A 1044 -38.19 2.25 -29.07
CA LEU A 1044 -39.05 1.08 -29.28
C LEU A 1044 -40.10 1.04 -28.16
N ASP A 1045 -41.34 1.35 -28.50
CA ASP A 1045 -42.48 1.29 -27.60
C ASP A 1045 -43.26 0.00 -27.85
N THR A 1046 -43.11 -0.96 -26.94
CA THR A 1046 -43.75 -2.27 -27.01
C THR A 1046 -45.20 -2.28 -26.51
N GLU A 1047 -45.66 -1.26 -25.79
CA GLU A 1047 -47.06 -1.15 -25.35
C GLU A 1047 -47.92 -0.51 -26.44
N GLY A 1048 -47.47 0.62 -27.01
CA GLY A 1048 -48.12 1.27 -28.16
C GLY A 1048 -47.84 0.62 -29.51
N ASN A 1049 -46.92 -0.37 -29.56
CA ASN A 1049 -46.42 -1.00 -30.78
C ASN A 1049 -45.91 0.04 -31.81
N THR A 1050 -44.97 0.89 -31.39
CA THR A 1050 -44.34 1.88 -32.27
C THR A 1050 -42.81 1.81 -32.22
N ILE A 1051 -42.17 2.17 -33.34
CA ILE A 1051 -40.71 2.25 -33.47
C ILE A 1051 -40.38 3.62 -34.02
N THR A 1052 -39.65 4.42 -33.26
CA THR A 1052 -39.08 5.68 -33.78
C THR A 1052 -37.70 5.38 -34.33
N THR A 1053 -37.47 5.69 -35.61
CA THR A 1053 -36.16 5.53 -36.24
C THR A 1053 -35.52 6.89 -36.53
N VAL A 1054 -34.22 6.89 -36.84
CA VAL A 1054 -33.54 8.07 -37.40
C VAL A 1054 -34.11 8.35 -38.80
N LEU A 1055 -34.11 9.62 -39.21
CA LEU A 1055 -34.49 10.00 -40.57
C LEU A 1055 -33.52 9.34 -41.56
N GLY A 1056 -34.05 8.55 -42.49
CA GLY A 1056 -33.23 7.89 -43.53
C GLY A 1056 -32.89 6.43 -43.30
N THR A 1057 -33.09 5.91 -42.07
CA THR A 1057 -33.04 4.48 -41.75
C THR A 1057 -33.79 3.67 -42.80
N THR A 1058 -33.18 2.60 -43.32
CA THR A 1058 -33.82 1.71 -44.30
C THR A 1058 -34.50 0.52 -43.64
N VAL A 1059 -35.31 -0.18 -44.44
CA VAL A 1059 -35.89 -1.50 -44.09
C VAL A 1059 -34.81 -2.49 -43.61
N THR A 1060 -33.64 -2.48 -44.25
CA THR A 1060 -32.52 -3.35 -43.88
C THR A 1060 -31.93 -2.97 -42.54
N ASP A 1061 -31.74 -1.67 -42.28
CA ASP A 1061 -31.15 -1.17 -41.04
C ASP A 1061 -32.04 -1.53 -39.85
N LEU A 1062 -33.35 -1.25 -39.94
CA LEU A 1062 -34.33 -1.63 -38.91
C LEU A 1062 -34.33 -3.14 -38.66
N ALA A 1063 -34.46 -3.98 -39.70
CA ALA A 1063 -34.46 -5.44 -39.54
C ALA A 1063 -33.11 -6.00 -39.05
N SER A 1064 -32.01 -5.28 -39.27
CA SER A 1064 -30.70 -5.64 -38.73
C SER A 1064 -30.57 -5.35 -37.22
N GLN A 1065 -31.38 -4.45 -36.66
CA GLN A 1065 -31.23 -3.89 -35.31
C GLN A 1065 -32.32 -4.31 -34.30
N ILE A 1066 -33.20 -5.26 -34.66
CA ILE A 1066 -34.23 -5.83 -33.77
C ILE A 1066 -34.18 -7.37 -33.73
N GLU A 1067 -34.49 -7.95 -32.57
CA GLU A 1067 -34.60 -9.40 -32.36
C GLU A 1067 -35.80 -9.77 -31.46
N SER A 1068 -36.15 -11.06 -31.37
CA SER A 1068 -37.22 -11.56 -30.51
C SER A 1068 -36.92 -11.38 -29.02
N THR A 1069 -37.94 -11.15 -28.20
CA THR A 1069 -37.83 -11.02 -26.73
C THR A 1069 -37.45 -12.32 -25.98
N ASP A 1070 -37.64 -13.50 -26.58
CA ASP A 1070 -37.36 -14.82 -25.98
C ASP A 1070 -36.34 -15.67 -26.76
N GLY A 1071 -35.78 -15.13 -27.86
CA GLY A 1071 -34.84 -15.85 -28.73
C GLY A 1071 -35.50 -16.84 -29.70
N THR A 1072 -36.80 -16.74 -29.97
CA THR A 1072 -37.48 -17.45 -31.08
C THR A 1072 -37.11 -16.86 -32.44
N ALA A 1073 -37.13 -17.67 -33.49
CA ALA A 1073 -36.84 -17.22 -34.85
C ALA A 1073 -38.00 -16.40 -35.45
N GLN A 1074 -37.96 -15.08 -35.31
CA GLN A 1074 -38.89 -14.17 -35.97
C GLN A 1074 -38.44 -13.83 -37.40
N THR A 1075 -39.41 -13.46 -38.26
CA THR A 1075 -39.15 -12.88 -39.58
C THR A 1075 -39.76 -11.49 -39.72
N TYR A 1076 -38.99 -10.57 -40.29
CA TYR A 1076 -39.31 -9.15 -40.36
C TYR A 1076 -39.61 -8.74 -41.80
N SER A 1077 -40.68 -7.97 -42.00
CA SER A 1077 -41.03 -7.38 -43.28
C SER A 1077 -41.66 -6.01 -43.06
N VAL A 1078 -41.42 -5.03 -43.95
CA VAL A 1078 -42.06 -3.71 -43.85
C VAL A 1078 -43.12 -3.58 -44.93
N THR A 1079 -44.28 -3.07 -44.55
CA THR A 1079 -45.34 -2.59 -45.44
C THR A 1079 -45.26 -1.07 -45.47
N GLY A 1080 -45.14 -0.48 -46.65
CA GLY A 1080 -45.11 0.96 -46.80
C GLY A 1080 -46.44 1.62 -46.41
N SER A 1081 -46.43 2.92 -46.13
CA SER A 1081 -47.60 3.75 -45.79
C SER A 1081 -48.79 3.64 -46.76
N SER A 1082 -48.56 3.20 -47.99
CA SER A 1082 -49.57 2.93 -49.03
C SER A 1082 -50.17 1.50 -49.02
N GLY A 1083 -49.78 0.66 -48.05
CA GLY A 1083 -50.25 -0.73 -47.93
C GLY A 1083 -49.55 -1.74 -48.85
N GLN A 1084 -48.42 -1.37 -49.49
CA GLN A 1084 -47.64 -2.25 -50.35
C GLN A 1084 -46.35 -2.73 -49.66
N PRO A 1085 -45.85 -3.96 -49.93
CA PRO A 1085 -44.58 -4.43 -49.37
C PRO A 1085 -43.39 -3.52 -49.75
N LYS A 1086 -42.62 -3.10 -48.77
CA LYS A 1086 -41.46 -2.21 -48.89
C LYS A 1086 -40.21 -3.03 -48.53
N THR A 1087 -39.52 -3.56 -49.53
CA THR A 1087 -38.39 -4.49 -49.37
C THR A 1087 -37.02 -3.80 -49.27
N SER A 1088 -36.96 -2.50 -49.56
CA SER A 1088 -35.72 -1.73 -49.64
C SER A 1088 -36.02 -0.22 -49.67
N GLY A 1089 -35.06 0.60 -49.27
CA GLY A 1089 -35.17 2.06 -49.24
C GLY A 1089 -35.48 2.62 -47.85
N ALA A 1090 -35.41 3.94 -47.71
CA ALA A 1090 -35.63 4.66 -46.45
C ALA A 1090 -37.08 4.50 -45.97
N LEU A 1091 -37.24 4.41 -44.65
CA LEU A 1091 -38.52 4.33 -43.95
C LEU A 1091 -39.21 5.69 -43.91
N GLU A 1092 -40.53 5.67 -43.78
CA GLU A 1092 -41.40 6.84 -43.68
C GLU A 1092 -42.37 6.72 -42.48
N THR A 1093 -42.79 7.85 -41.90
CA THR A 1093 -43.81 7.84 -40.84
C THR A 1093 -45.11 7.25 -41.36
N GLY A 1094 -45.56 6.15 -40.77
CA GLY A 1094 -46.74 5.40 -41.22
C GLY A 1094 -46.44 4.15 -42.03
N ASP A 1095 -45.18 3.85 -42.33
CA ASP A 1095 -44.78 2.48 -42.64
C ASP A 1095 -45.05 1.56 -41.44
N ILE A 1096 -45.23 0.26 -41.68
CA ILE A 1096 -45.55 -0.75 -40.68
C ILE A 1096 -44.53 -1.89 -40.77
N LEU A 1097 -43.77 -2.12 -39.71
CA LEU A 1097 -43.03 -3.36 -39.53
C LEU A 1097 -44.03 -4.46 -39.14
N VAL A 1098 -44.13 -5.49 -39.97
CA VAL A 1098 -44.85 -6.73 -39.69
C VAL A 1098 -43.84 -7.76 -39.20
N VAL A 1099 -43.91 -8.07 -37.89
CA VAL A 1099 -43.19 -9.17 -37.25
C VAL A 1099 -44.03 -10.43 -37.43
N THR A 1100 -43.44 -11.51 -37.95
CA THR A 1100 -44.04 -12.85 -37.97
C THR A 1100 -43.23 -13.76 -37.04
N ALA A 1101 -43.92 -14.53 -36.20
CA ALA A 1101 -43.31 -15.42 -35.21
C ALA A 1101 -42.73 -16.72 -35.82
N GLU A 1102 -42.11 -17.55 -34.98
CA GLU A 1102 -41.44 -18.80 -35.35
C GLU A 1102 -42.42 -19.88 -35.87
N ASP A 1103 -43.70 -19.80 -35.49
CA ASP A 1103 -44.79 -20.58 -36.07
C ASP A 1103 -45.05 -20.28 -37.57
N GLY A 1104 -44.57 -19.15 -38.08
CA GLY A 1104 -44.81 -18.65 -39.44
C GLY A 1104 -46.23 -18.11 -39.69
N THR A 1105 -47.10 -18.06 -38.67
CA THR A 1105 -48.52 -17.68 -38.82
C THR A 1105 -48.96 -16.52 -37.93
N THR A 1106 -48.42 -16.40 -36.72
CA THR A 1106 -48.77 -15.34 -35.77
C THR A 1106 -48.00 -14.06 -36.11
N LYS A 1107 -48.69 -12.90 -36.08
CA LYS A 1107 -48.13 -11.61 -36.54
C LYS A 1107 -48.53 -10.43 -35.67
N ALA A 1108 -47.58 -9.50 -35.48
CA ALA A 1108 -47.82 -8.18 -34.90
C ALA A 1108 -47.33 -7.07 -35.85
N ASN A 1109 -47.97 -5.91 -35.73
CA ASN A 1109 -47.73 -4.73 -36.57
C ASN A 1109 -47.20 -3.60 -35.69
N TYR A 1110 -45.94 -3.23 -35.88
CA TYR A 1110 -45.31 -2.07 -35.24
C TYR A 1110 -45.34 -0.88 -36.20
N ARG A 1111 -45.93 0.24 -35.77
CA ARG A 1111 -45.98 1.46 -36.57
C ARG A 1111 -44.65 2.19 -36.52
N ILE A 1112 -44.07 2.43 -37.68
CA ILE A 1112 -42.80 3.14 -37.82
C ILE A 1112 -43.07 4.65 -37.81
N ILE A 1113 -42.32 5.36 -36.99
CA ILE A 1113 -42.29 6.81 -36.85
C ILE A 1113 -40.90 7.27 -37.28
N VAL A 1114 -40.83 8.09 -38.31
CA VAL A 1114 -39.59 8.67 -38.84
C VAL A 1114 -39.70 10.19 -38.70
N PRO A 1115 -39.02 10.81 -37.74
CA PRO A 1115 -39.06 12.25 -37.54
C PRO A 1115 -38.67 12.99 -38.82
N LEU A 1116 -39.54 13.89 -39.27
CA LEU A 1116 -39.25 14.73 -40.43
C LEU A 1116 -38.27 15.87 -40.09
N GLU A 1117 -37.97 16.08 -38.80
CA GLU A 1117 -37.14 17.18 -38.32
C GLU A 1117 -35.80 16.66 -37.80
N ILE A 1118 -34.71 17.22 -38.33
CA ILE A 1118 -33.37 17.14 -37.72
C ILE A 1118 -33.25 18.38 -36.84
N LEU A 1119 -33.25 18.20 -35.52
CA LEU A 1119 -33.14 19.28 -34.53
C LEU A 1119 -31.80 19.17 -33.81
N ILE A 1120 -31.06 20.29 -33.74
CA ILE A 1120 -29.78 20.40 -33.05
C ILE A 1120 -29.84 21.58 -32.08
N GLU A 1121 -29.94 21.26 -30.79
CA GLU A 1121 -29.93 22.24 -29.70
C GLU A 1121 -28.51 22.79 -29.52
N GLY A 1122 -28.35 24.11 -29.50
CA GLY A 1122 -27.06 24.78 -29.59
C GLY A 1122 -26.14 24.47 -28.41
N GLU A 1123 -26.69 24.36 -27.19
CA GLU A 1123 -25.91 24.05 -25.99
C GLU A 1123 -25.33 22.64 -26.01
N SER A 1124 -25.99 21.68 -26.68
CA SER A 1124 -25.47 20.32 -26.88
C SER A 1124 -24.16 20.32 -27.69
N GLN A 1125 -23.93 21.38 -28.48
CA GLN A 1125 -22.80 21.51 -29.41
C GLN A 1125 -21.64 22.35 -28.86
N LEU A 1126 -21.60 22.62 -27.55
CA LEU A 1126 -20.55 23.42 -26.89
C LEU A 1126 -19.11 22.99 -27.26
N ASN A 1127 -18.89 21.68 -27.45
CA ASN A 1127 -17.59 21.07 -27.72
C ASN A 1127 -17.34 20.75 -29.21
N SER A 1128 -18.35 20.86 -30.08
CA SER A 1128 -18.29 20.49 -31.51
C SER A 1128 -18.30 21.71 -32.46
N VAL A 1129 -18.75 22.87 -31.99
CA VAL A 1129 -18.81 24.10 -32.80
C VAL A 1129 -17.43 24.60 -33.21
N THR A 1130 -17.23 24.71 -34.52
CA THR A 1130 -16.02 25.28 -35.14
C THR A 1130 -16.06 26.81 -35.08
N LYS A 1131 -14.90 27.44 -34.86
CA LYS A 1131 -14.74 28.89 -34.65
C LYS A 1131 -13.83 29.49 -35.71
N SER A 1132 -14.07 30.73 -36.11
CA SER A 1132 -13.17 31.46 -37.03
C SER A 1132 -11.80 31.79 -36.41
N ILE A 1133 -11.76 32.13 -35.11
CA ILE A 1133 -10.53 32.43 -34.37
C ILE A 1133 -10.55 31.84 -32.94
N PRO A 1134 -9.37 31.55 -32.33
CA PRO A 1134 -9.29 31.02 -30.97
C PRO A 1134 -9.87 31.92 -29.88
N GLY A 1135 -9.96 33.24 -30.12
CA GLY A 1135 -10.49 34.23 -29.18
C GLY A 1135 -12.00 34.17 -28.95
N ILE A 1136 -12.73 33.33 -29.70
CA ILE A 1136 -14.17 33.11 -29.47
C ILE A 1136 -14.34 32.12 -28.31
N THR A 1137 -14.80 32.61 -27.17
CA THR A 1137 -15.28 31.76 -26.08
C THR A 1137 -16.74 31.42 -26.30
N LEU A 1138 -17.12 30.19 -25.97
CA LEU A 1138 -18.50 29.71 -26.03
C LEU A 1138 -19.00 29.48 -24.60
N SER A 1139 -20.28 29.73 -24.39
CA SER A 1139 -20.97 29.47 -23.12
C SER A 1139 -22.39 29.02 -23.36
N THR A 1140 -22.84 28.07 -22.55
CA THR A 1140 -24.24 27.64 -22.49
C THR A 1140 -24.95 28.44 -21.42
N SER A 1141 -26.19 28.86 -21.66
CA SER A 1141 -26.96 29.68 -20.73
C SER A 1141 -28.45 29.42 -20.89
N SER A 1142 -29.22 29.55 -19.81
CA SER A 1142 -30.66 29.25 -19.78
C SER A 1142 -31.50 30.48 -19.48
N THR A 1143 -32.70 30.59 -20.03
CA THR A 1143 -33.71 31.57 -19.61
C THR A 1143 -35.11 31.01 -19.82
N ASN A 1144 -35.98 31.14 -18.82
CA ASN A 1144 -37.35 30.59 -18.83
C ASN A 1144 -37.42 29.08 -19.14
N GLY A 1145 -36.39 28.31 -18.74
CA GLY A 1145 -36.29 26.86 -18.98
C GLY A 1145 -35.67 26.45 -20.32
N ILE A 1146 -35.57 27.38 -21.28
CA ILE A 1146 -34.92 27.14 -22.58
C ILE A 1146 -33.43 27.44 -22.47
N TYR A 1147 -32.59 26.54 -22.98
CA TYR A 1147 -31.14 26.69 -23.03
C TYR A 1147 -30.70 27.25 -24.39
N TYR A 1148 -29.49 27.78 -24.48
CA TYR A 1148 -28.92 28.27 -25.75
C TYR A 1148 -27.40 28.37 -25.65
N LEU A 1149 -26.74 28.32 -26.81
CA LEU A 1149 -25.33 28.65 -26.98
C LEU A 1149 -25.17 30.14 -27.26
N GLN A 1150 -24.17 30.77 -26.64
CA GLN A 1150 -23.75 32.13 -27.00
C GLN A 1150 -22.22 32.25 -27.01
N THR A 1151 -21.72 33.07 -27.93
CA THR A 1151 -20.32 33.52 -27.93
C THR A 1151 -20.10 34.63 -26.89
N ASN A 1152 -18.84 34.97 -26.61
CA ASN A 1152 -18.47 36.33 -26.22
C ASN A 1152 -18.80 37.34 -27.35
N SER A 1153 -18.65 38.64 -27.10
CA SER A 1153 -18.86 39.65 -28.15
C SER A 1153 -17.79 39.53 -29.24
N VAL A 1154 -18.17 39.15 -30.46
CA VAL A 1154 -17.25 38.97 -31.59
C VAL A 1154 -17.22 40.20 -32.52
N PRO A 1155 -16.08 40.49 -33.17
CA PRO A 1155 -15.98 41.47 -34.27
C PRO A 1155 -16.83 41.15 -35.50
N VAL A 1156 -16.96 42.13 -36.41
CA VAL A 1156 -17.56 41.92 -37.73
C VAL A 1156 -16.66 41.02 -38.58
N GLY A 1157 -17.26 40.05 -39.27
CA GLY A 1157 -16.58 39.06 -40.11
C GLY A 1157 -16.28 37.73 -39.40
N GLU A 1158 -16.23 37.71 -38.07
CA GLU A 1158 -16.01 36.50 -37.28
C GLU A 1158 -17.28 35.63 -37.23
N TRP A 1159 -17.09 34.32 -37.04
CA TRP A 1159 -18.18 33.34 -37.15
C TRP A 1159 -18.00 32.10 -36.25
N ILE A 1160 -19.14 31.46 -35.99
CA ILE A 1160 -19.23 30.09 -35.47
C ILE A 1160 -19.94 29.20 -36.49
N GLN A 1161 -19.59 27.92 -36.52
CA GLN A 1161 -20.11 26.95 -37.48
C GLN A 1161 -20.44 25.63 -36.79
N PHE A 1162 -21.66 25.17 -37.06
CA PHE A 1162 -22.17 23.86 -36.69
C PHE A 1162 -22.01 22.95 -37.91
N ASN A 1163 -21.55 21.72 -37.69
CA ASN A 1163 -21.44 20.72 -38.74
C ASN A 1163 -22.63 19.77 -38.53
N ILE A 1164 -23.57 19.75 -39.48
CA ILE A 1164 -24.89 19.12 -39.32
C ILE A 1164 -24.99 17.94 -40.27
N ASP A 1165 -25.15 16.74 -39.72
CA ASP A 1165 -25.35 15.54 -40.51
C ASP A 1165 -26.77 15.50 -41.08
N VAL A 1166 -26.85 15.52 -42.41
CA VAL A 1166 -28.10 15.31 -43.16
C VAL A 1166 -28.09 13.87 -43.65
N PRO A 1167 -28.88 12.96 -43.05
CA PRO A 1167 -28.76 11.51 -43.29
C PRO A 1167 -29.32 11.05 -44.64
N THR A 1168 -30.06 11.88 -45.37
CA THR A 1168 -30.50 11.59 -46.74
C THR A 1168 -30.49 12.82 -47.63
N ALA A 1169 -30.14 12.65 -48.90
CA ALA A 1169 -30.42 13.65 -49.93
C ALA A 1169 -31.90 14.04 -49.94
N GLY A 1170 -32.18 15.33 -50.13
CA GLY A 1170 -33.54 15.87 -50.13
C GLY A 1170 -33.60 17.38 -49.96
N THR A 1171 -34.80 17.94 -50.07
CA THR A 1171 -35.08 19.35 -49.76
C THR A 1171 -35.62 19.46 -48.34
N PHE A 1172 -35.07 20.39 -47.56
CA PHE A 1172 -35.46 20.65 -46.18
C PHE A 1172 -35.72 22.16 -46.02
N ASP A 1173 -36.76 22.52 -45.30
CA ASP A 1173 -36.90 23.86 -44.73
C ASP A 1173 -35.92 24.01 -43.57
N VAL A 1174 -34.93 24.87 -43.76
CA VAL A 1174 -33.88 25.11 -42.77
C VAL A 1174 -34.27 26.33 -41.95
N SER A 1175 -34.17 26.22 -40.63
CA SER A 1175 -34.45 27.30 -39.70
C SER A 1175 -33.47 27.28 -38.53
N TYR A 1176 -33.38 28.40 -37.81
CA TYR A 1176 -32.69 28.45 -36.52
C TYR A 1176 -33.45 29.38 -35.57
N GLN A 1177 -33.22 29.26 -34.27
CA GLN A 1177 -33.78 30.17 -33.28
C GLN A 1177 -32.67 30.88 -32.50
N TYR A 1178 -32.96 32.06 -31.97
CA TYR A 1178 -32.05 32.81 -31.12
C TYR A 1178 -32.81 33.57 -30.03
N LYS A 1179 -32.13 33.82 -28.89
CA LYS A 1179 -32.69 34.63 -27.80
C LYS A 1179 -32.30 36.10 -27.90
N THR A 1180 -33.29 36.98 -28.03
CA THR A 1180 -33.11 38.43 -28.04
C THR A 1180 -32.51 38.97 -26.75
N ASN A 1181 -31.86 40.12 -26.85
CA ASN A 1181 -31.57 40.99 -25.71
C ASN A 1181 -31.70 42.47 -26.13
N THR A 1182 -31.78 43.38 -25.17
CA THR A 1182 -31.79 44.84 -25.42
C THR A 1182 -30.40 45.41 -25.74
N SER A 1183 -29.33 44.66 -25.46
CA SER A 1183 -27.95 45.03 -25.79
C SER A 1183 -27.03 43.81 -26.01
N GLY A 1184 -25.84 44.03 -26.56
CA GLY A 1184 -24.76 43.03 -26.60
C GLY A 1184 -24.93 41.84 -27.57
N ARG A 1185 -25.93 41.85 -28.45
CA ARG A 1185 -26.11 40.84 -29.51
C ARG A 1185 -25.63 41.33 -30.88
N ALA A 1186 -25.18 40.41 -31.72
CA ALA A 1186 -24.73 40.67 -33.08
C ALA A 1186 -25.90 40.93 -34.06
N THR A 1187 -25.57 41.44 -35.25
CA THR A 1187 -26.36 41.16 -36.46
C THR A 1187 -25.68 39.98 -37.17
N VAL A 1188 -26.44 38.96 -37.54
CA VAL A 1188 -25.93 37.64 -37.94
C VAL A 1188 -26.42 37.25 -39.32
N GLN A 1189 -25.50 37.03 -40.26
CA GLN A 1189 -25.80 36.34 -41.51
C GLN A 1189 -25.68 34.83 -41.30
N ALA A 1190 -26.72 34.08 -41.67
CA ALA A 1190 -26.67 32.64 -41.76
C ALA A 1190 -26.17 32.20 -43.14
N TYR A 1191 -25.37 31.14 -43.17
CA TYR A 1191 -24.94 30.43 -44.37
C TYR A 1191 -25.22 28.94 -44.21
N VAL A 1192 -25.75 28.30 -45.25
CA VAL A 1192 -25.98 26.85 -45.30
C VAL A 1192 -25.16 26.29 -46.46
N ASN A 1193 -24.26 25.35 -46.15
CA ASN A 1193 -23.27 24.81 -47.10
C ASN A 1193 -22.44 25.89 -47.82
N GLY A 1194 -22.12 26.98 -47.13
CA GLY A 1194 -21.34 28.11 -47.66
C GLY A 1194 -22.13 29.15 -48.47
N GLU A 1195 -23.38 28.88 -48.85
CA GLU A 1195 -24.27 29.87 -49.46
C GLU A 1195 -25.00 30.69 -48.38
N ALA A 1196 -25.06 32.01 -48.52
CA ALA A 1196 -25.86 32.85 -47.63
C ALA A 1196 -27.36 32.51 -47.78
N LYS A 1197 -28.08 32.37 -46.66
CA LYS A 1197 -29.53 32.14 -46.63
C LYS A 1197 -30.19 33.16 -45.70
N GLY A 1198 -31.34 33.69 -46.13
CA GLY A 1198 -32.02 34.79 -45.45
C GLY A 1198 -31.24 36.12 -45.46
N GLU A 1199 -31.90 37.19 -45.05
CA GLU A 1199 -31.27 38.48 -44.75
C GLU A 1199 -30.51 38.41 -43.41
N ALA A 1200 -29.52 39.30 -43.20
CA ALA A 1200 -28.76 39.33 -41.96
C ALA A 1200 -29.62 39.78 -40.76
N VAL A 1201 -29.83 38.88 -39.80
CA VAL A 1201 -30.78 39.07 -38.70
C VAL A 1201 -30.16 39.85 -37.55
N ASN A 1202 -30.80 40.96 -37.17
CA ASN A 1202 -30.42 41.70 -35.96
C ASN A 1202 -30.93 40.96 -34.71
N GLN A 1203 -30.03 40.42 -33.89
CA GLN A 1203 -30.42 39.68 -32.69
C GLN A 1203 -30.79 40.57 -31.48
N LEU A 1204 -30.75 41.90 -31.65
CA LEU A 1204 -31.29 42.87 -30.69
C LEU A 1204 -32.80 43.08 -30.87
N SER A 1205 -33.53 43.20 -29.76
CA SER A 1205 -34.95 43.59 -29.73
C SER A 1205 -35.18 44.64 -28.65
N SER A 1206 -36.25 45.43 -28.76
CA SER A 1206 -36.74 46.29 -27.68
C SER A 1206 -37.22 45.48 -26.46
N THR A 1207 -37.50 44.19 -26.65
CA THR A 1207 -37.88 43.24 -25.58
C THR A 1207 -36.85 42.11 -25.52
N ALA A 1208 -36.18 41.97 -24.38
CA ALA A 1208 -35.22 40.89 -24.13
C ALA A 1208 -35.92 39.55 -23.84
N ASN A 1209 -35.17 38.44 -23.97
CA ASN A 1209 -35.62 37.09 -23.65
C ASN A 1209 -36.81 36.58 -24.49
N GLN A 1210 -37.01 37.14 -25.69
CA GLN A 1210 -37.86 36.55 -26.71
C GLN A 1210 -37.03 35.54 -27.50
N TYR A 1211 -37.61 34.39 -27.81
CA TYR A 1211 -37.01 33.37 -28.66
C TYR A 1211 -37.62 33.49 -30.04
N ILE A 1212 -36.80 33.88 -31.02
CA ILE A 1212 -37.25 34.26 -32.36
C ILE A 1212 -36.76 33.22 -33.37
N PRO A 1213 -37.67 32.46 -34.01
CA PRO A 1213 -37.29 31.59 -35.12
C PRO A 1213 -37.01 32.42 -36.37
N VAL A 1214 -36.03 31.96 -37.15
CA VAL A 1214 -35.64 32.52 -38.45
C VAL A 1214 -35.74 31.40 -39.46
N ASP A 1215 -36.63 31.59 -40.44
CA ASP A 1215 -36.71 30.73 -41.61
C ASP A 1215 -35.61 31.11 -42.62
N LEU A 1216 -34.80 30.12 -43.02
CA LEU A 1216 -33.77 30.24 -44.07
C LEU A 1216 -34.27 29.70 -45.41
N GLY A 1217 -35.48 29.12 -45.43
CA GLY A 1217 -36.16 28.56 -46.58
C GLY A 1217 -35.67 27.16 -46.97
N ALA A 1218 -36.19 26.70 -48.10
CA ALA A 1218 -35.89 25.40 -48.68
C ALA A 1218 -34.43 25.33 -49.18
N VAL A 1219 -33.63 24.46 -48.55
CA VAL A 1219 -32.28 24.09 -49.02
C VAL A 1219 -32.31 22.64 -49.48
N THR A 1220 -31.70 22.36 -50.64
CA THR A 1220 -31.60 21.00 -51.18
C THR A 1220 -30.19 20.46 -50.95
N PHE A 1221 -30.09 19.40 -50.16
CA PHE A 1221 -28.86 18.66 -49.90
C PHE A 1221 -28.78 17.51 -50.92
N PRO A 1222 -27.75 17.47 -51.80
CA PRO A 1222 -27.71 16.55 -52.93
C PRO A 1222 -27.28 15.12 -52.57
N ALA A 1223 -26.75 14.91 -51.36
CA ALA A 1223 -26.30 13.63 -50.84
C ALA A 1223 -26.68 13.50 -49.35
N ALA A 1224 -26.46 12.32 -48.78
CA ALA A 1224 -26.29 12.20 -47.33
C ALA A 1224 -24.88 12.67 -46.94
N GLY A 1225 -24.74 13.28 -45.76
CA GLY A 1225 -23.44 13.68 -45.21
C GLY A 1225 -23.47 14.93 -44.33
N THR A 1226 -22.31 15.31 -43.82
CA THR A 1226 -22.13 16.47 -42.94
C THR A 1226 -22.09 17.77 -43.73
N TYR A 1227 -22.99 18.71 -43.42
CA TYR A 1227 -23.07 20.02 -44.06
C TYR A 1227 -22.83 21.16 -43.06
N PRO A 1228 -22.01 22.17 -43.40
CA PRO A 1228 -21.72 23.27 -42.49
C PRO A 1228 -22.83 24.32 -42.51
N ILE A 1229 -23.38 24.63 -41.33
CA ILE A 1229 -24.24 25.80 -41.10
C ILE A 1229 -23.47 26.83 -40.25
N ARG A 1230 -23.22 28.00 -40.83
CA ARG A 1230 -22.34 29.04 -40.27
C ARG A 1230 -23.13 30.30 -39.96
N PHE A 1231 -22.84 30.89 -38.81
CA PHE A 1231 -23.39 32.15 -38.34
C PHE A 1231 -22.25 33.17 -38.23
N GLN A 1232 -22.31 34.22 -39.04
CA GLN A 1232 -21.27 35.24 -39.15
C GLN A 1232 -21.79 36.60 -38.70
N ALA A 1233 -21.03 37.31 -37.86
CA ALA A 1233 -21.40 38.64 -37.41
C ALA A 1233 -21.20 39.67 -38.54
N THR A 1234 -22.29 40.21 -39.08
CA THR A 1234 -22.28 41.40 -39.97
C THR A 1234 -22.28 42.70 -39.16
N LYS A 1235 -22.66 42.65 -37.88
CA LYS A 1235 -22.46 43.71 -36.89
C LYS A 1235 -21.97 43.08 -35.58
N ALA A 1236 -20.92 43.67 -35.00
CA ALA A 1236 -20.26 43.13 -33.81
C ALA A 1236 -21.20 43.00 -32.59
N GLY A 1237 -20.98 41.95 -31.80
CA GLY A 1237 -21.81 41.57 -30.65
C GLY A 1237 -21.73 40.06 -30.39
N SER A 1238 -22.49 39.55 -29.43
CA SER A 1238 -22.57 38.11 -29.17
C SER A 1238 -23.47 37.44 -30.20
N ILE A 1239 -23.00 36.36 -30.84
CA ILE A 1239 -23.84 35.46 -31.64
C ILE A 1239 -24.54 34.50 -30.68
N VAL A 1240 -25.85 34.33 -30.84
CA VAL A 1240 -26.67 33.38 -30.07
C VAL A 1240 -27.34 32.41 -31.02
N ILE A 1241 -27.31 31.13 -30.67
CA ILE A 1241 -28.11 30.09 -31.30
C ILE A 1241 -28.78 29.31 -30.17
N ASP A 1242 -30.10 29.27 -30.23
CA ASP A 1242 -30.95 28.35 -29.47
C ASP A 1242 -30.85 27.00 -30.19
N TYR A 1243 -31.77 26.67 -31.10
CA TYR A 1243 -31.66 25.51 -31.99
C TYR A 1243 -31.30 25.85 -33.44
N ILE A 1244 -30.91 24.80 -34.19
CA ILE A 1244 -30.94 24.75 -35.66
C ILE A 1244 -31.82 23.57 -36.06
N LYS A 1245 -32.77 23.77 -36.98
CA LYS A 1245 -33.77 22.76 -37.34
C LYS A 1245 -33.94 22.66 -38.86
N LEU A 1246 -33.81 21.44 -39.39
CA LEU A 1246 -34.02 21.11 -40.79
C LEU A 1246 -35.27 20.21 -40.88
N THR A 1247 -36.38 20.73 -41.40
CA THR A 1247 -37.64 19.98 -41.59
C THR A 1247 -37.74 19.50 -43.02
N ARG A 1248 -37.77 18.19 -43.25
CA ARG A 1248 -37.86 17.56 -44.58
C ARG A 1248 -39.18 17.92 -45.28
N ARG A 1249 -39.09 18.32 -46.55
CA ARG A 1249 -40.23 18.51 -47.47
C ARG A 1249 -40.59 17.22 -48.22
#